data_AF-A0A8C0L777-F1
#
_entry.id   AF-A0A8C0L777-F1
#
_cell.length_a   1.000
_cell.length_b   1.000
_cell.length_c   1.000
_cell.angle_alpha   90.00
_cell.angle_beta   90.00
_cell.angle_gamma   90.00
#
_symmetry.space_group_name_H-M   'P 1'
#
loop_
_entity.id
_entity.type
_entity.pdbx_description
1 polymer ?
#
loop_
_entity_poly.entity_id
_entity_poly.type
_entity_poly.pdbx_seq_one_letter_code
_entity_poly.pdbx_strand_id
1 'polypeptide(L)'
;MSFLRGVMEAGTPVQAQSVVRQVLDLLWLFMEDHEVQDCLKHLMMSLLRLYRFSPIVPDLGLQIHYLRLTIAILRHEKSRKFLLSNVLFDVLRSVVFFYIKSPLRVEEAGLQELIPTTWWPHRSSREGKDSKDVKDETAEERVRRRAYERGCQRLKKRIEVVEELQVQILKLLLNNKDDNGGEASRYIFLTKFRKFLQENASGRGNMPMLCPPEYMVCFLHRLISALRHYWDEYKASNPRASFSEEAYIPPQVFYNGKVDYFDLQRLGGLLSHLRKTLKDDLASKANILIDPLELQAATMDDLDEDEEPAPAAAQRPTQALAMGGVLPLPRPSWLSSPTLGRANRFLSTAAVSLMTPRRPLSTSEKVKVRTLSAEQRTREDIEGSHWNEGLLLGRPPEEPEQPLTENSLLEVLDGAVMMYNLSVHQQLGKMVGVSDDVNEYAMALRDTEDKLRRCPKRRKDILAELTKSQKVFSEKLDHLSRRLAWVHATVYSQEKMLDIYWLLRVCLRTIEHGDRTGSLFAFMPEFYLSVAINSYSALKNYFGPVHSMEELPGYEETLTRLAAILAKHFADTRIVGTDIRDSLMQALASYVCYPHSLRAVERIPEEQRVAMVRSLLAPYEQRPWAQTNWILVRLWRGCGFGYRYTRLPHLLKTKPEDANLPSLQKPCPSTLLQQHMADLLREGPDVAPSFLNSVLNQLNWAFSEFIGMIQEIQQAAERLERNFVDSRQLKVCATCFDLSVSLLRVLEMTITLVPEIFLDWSRPTSEMLLRRLAQLLNQVLNRVTAERNLFDRVVTLRLPGLESVDHYPILVAVTGILVRLLVHGPASGTERATSVLLADPCFQLRSICYLLGQSEPPAPGTALPAPDRKRFSLQSYTDYISLEELAQVEQMLAHLTSASAQAAAASLPTSEEDLCPICYAHPISAVFQPCGHKSCKACINQHLMNNKDCFFCKATIVSVEDWDKAAGASTTSSAA
;
A
#
# COMPACT_ATOMS: atom_id res chain seq x y z
N MET A 1 25.35 -27.42 35.63
CA MET A 1 25.69 -26.32 34.70
C MET A 1 27.19 -26.05 34.62
N SER A 2 27.87 -25.69 35.72
CA SER A 2 29.32 -25.44 35.74
C SER A 2 30.13 -26.60 35.17
N PHE A 3 29.79 -27.84 35.57
CA PHE A 3 30.40 -29.06 35.03
C PHE A 3 30.26 -29.18 33.51
N LEU A 4 29.04 -29.12 32.97
CA LEU A 4 28.80 -29.24 31.52
C LEU A 4 29.46 -28.11 30.73
N ARG A 5 29.54 -26.91 31.31
CA ARG A 5 30.27 -25.78 30.71
C ARG A 5 31.78 -26.05 30.66
N GLY A 6 32.37 -26.55 31.74
CA GLY A 6 33.79 -26.95 31.76
C GLY A 6 34.11 -28.04 30.74
N VAL A 7 33.20 -28.98 30.52
CA VAL A 7 33.33 -30.00 29.46
C VAL A 7 33.32 -29.38 28.06
N MET A 8 32.50 -28.35 27.81
CA MET A 8 32.49 -27.61 26.53
C MET A 8 33.75 -26.75 26.31
N GLU A 9 34.34 -26.22 27.38
CA GLU A 9 35.51 -25.33 27.33
C GLU A 9 36.83 -26.11 27.19
N ALA A 10 36.92 -27.31 27.78
CA ALA A 10 38.16 -28.10 27.81
C ALA A 10 38.30 -29.15 26.67
N GLY A 11 37.19 -29.58 26.06
CA GLY A 11 37.17 -30.67 25.07
C GLY A 11 36.95 -30.20 23.63
N THR A 12 37.31 -31.05 22.65
CA THR A 12 36.85 -30.83 21.26
C THR A 12 35.32 -30.96 21.17
N PRO A 13 34.63 -30.29 20.22
CA PRO A 13 33.17 -30.33 20.13
C PRO A 13 32.57 -31.75 20.12
N VAL A 14 33.27 -32.71 19.49
CA VAL A 14 32.84 -34.12 19.40
C VAL A 14 32.96 -34.84 20.75
N GLN A 15 34.09 -34.68 21.44
CA GLN A 15 34.31 -35.28 22.77
C GLN A 15 33.33 -34.69 23.78
N ALA A 16 33.18 -33.36 23.77
CA ALA A 16 32.30 -32.63 24.66
C ALA A 16 30.84 -33.10 24.49
N GLN A 17 30.39 -33.29 23.25
CA GLN A 17 29.07 -33.82 22.94
C GLN A 17 28.88 -35.26 23.44
N SER A 18 29.89 -36.14 23.27
CA SER A 18 29.84 -37.52 23.76
C SER A 18 29.65 -37.57 25.28
N VAL A 19 30.38 -36.74 26.01
CA VAL A 19 30.29 -36.65 27.47
C VAL A 19 28.91 -36.13 27.91
N VAL A 20 28.38 -35.08 27.28
CA VAL A 20 27.02 -34.59 27.58
C VAL A 20 25.98 -35.69 27.36
N ARG A 21 26.08 -36.43 26.26
CA ARG A 21 25.16 -37.55 25.97
C ARG A 21 25.23 -38.63 27.04
N GLN A 22 26.42 -39.09 27.41
CA GLN A 22 26.60 -40.08 28.48
C GLN A 22 26.02 -39.61 29.81
N VAL A 23 26.23 -38.35 30.17
CA VAL A 23 25.64 -37.77 31.40
C VAL A 23 24.11 -37.80 31.33
N LEU A 24 23.51 -37.42 30.20
CA LEU A 24 22.06 -37.46 30.03
C LEU A 24 21.54 -38.89 30.08
N ASP A 25 22.21 -39.84 29.42
CA ASP A 25 21.86 -41.26 29.46
C ASP A 25 21.86 -41.79 30.90
N LEU A 26 22.87 -41.44 31.70
CA LEU A 26 22.95 -41.79 33.12
C LEU A 26 21.83 -41.16 33.95
N LEU A 27 21.48 -39.89 33.72
CA LEU A 27 20.37 -39.23 34.42
C LEU A 27 19.05 -39.96 34.14
N TRP A 28 18.75 -40.24 32.86
CA TRP A 28 17.55 -40.97 32.46
C TRP A 28 17.54 -42.45 32.87
N LEU A 29 18.69 -43.02 33.24
CA LEU A 29 18.81 -44.41 33.69
C LEU A 29 18.66 -44.55 35.20
N PHE A 30 19.18 -43.59 35.98
CA PHE A 30 19.33 -43.73 37.43
C PHE A 30 18.39 -42.85 38.28
N MET A 31 17.78 -41.81 37.70
CA MET A 31 16.85 -40.92 38.40
C MET A 31 15.41 -41.18 37.98
N GLU A 32 14.46 -40.78 38.82
CA GLU A 32 13.04 -40.86 38.45
C GLU A 32 12.69 -39.81 37.39
N ASP A 33 11.68 -40.11 36.56
CA ASP A 33 11.29 -39.24 35.44
C ASP A 33 11.03 -37.80 35.90
N HIS A 34 10.32 -37.59 37.01
CA HIS A 34 10.02 -36.25 37.51
C HIS A 34 11.29 -35.47 37.92
N GLU A 35 12.29 -36.15 38.48
CA GLU A 35 13.56 -35.52 38.90
C GLU A 35 14.39 -35.11 37.68
N VAL A 36 14.45 -35.97 36.65
CA VAL A 36 15.15 -35.66 35.40
C VAL A 36 14.47 -34.51 34.68
N GLN A 37 13.14 -34.51 34.64
CA GLN A 37 12.32 -33.47 34.04
C GLN A 37 12.58 -32.10 34.71
N ASP A 38 12.55 -32.05 36.04
CA ASP A 38 12.87 -30.83 36.78
C ASP A 38 14.32 -30.39 36.56
N CYS A 39 15.27 -31.32 36.56
CA CYS A 39 16.67 -31.03 36.28
C CYS A 39 16.85 -30.40 34.89
N LEU A 40 16.26 -31.01 33.85
CA LEU A 40 16.31 -30.52 32.47
C LEU A 40 15.63 -29.16 32.31
N LYS A 41 14.50 -28.94 32.98
CA LYS A 41 13.80 -27.65 33.01
C LYS A 41 14.70 -26.56 33.59
N HIS A 42 15.29 -26.77 34.77
CA HIS A 42 16.20 -25.80 35.39
C HIS A 42 17.47 -25.57 34.56
N LEU A 43 18.02 -26.63 33.96
CA LEU A 43 19.18 -26.58 33.07
C LEU A 43 18.90 -25.66 31.87
N MET A 44 17.78 -25.90 31.18
CA MET A 44 17.39 -25.12 30.01
C MET A 44 17.04 -23.67 30.36
N MET A 45 16.29 -23.45 31.45
CA MET A 45 15.99 -22.10 31.94
C MET A 45 17.23 -21.31 32.33
N SER A 46 18.27 -21.99 32.83
CA SER A 46 19.55 -21.35 33.14
C SER A 46 20.31 -21.01 31.86
N LEU A 47 20.34 -21.89 30.87
CA LEU A 47 20.93 -21.61 29.56
C LEU A 47 20.26 -20.44 28.85
N LEU A 48 18.93 -20.38 28.87
CA LEU A 48 18.16 -19.29 28.31
C LEU A 48 18.49 -17.95 28.97
N ARG A 49 18.55 -17.91 30.30
CA ARG A 49 18.93 -16.71 31.05
C ARG A 49 20.37 -16.29 30.74
N LEU A 50 21.31 -17.25 30.73
CA LEU A 50 22.70 -16.98 30.41
C LEU A 50 22.88 -16.44 29.00
N TYR A 51 22.18 -17.02 28.01
CA TYR A 51 22.21 -16.52 26.63
C TYR A 51 21.61 -15.11 26.53
N ARG A 52 20.44 -14.87 27.12
CA ARG A 52 19.73 -13.58 27.08
C ARG A 52 20.52 -12.44 27.73
N PHE A 53 21.13 -12.72 28.88
CA PHE A 53 21.84 -11.71 29.68
C PHE A 53 23.36 -11.71 29.43
N SER A 54 23.87 -12.55 28.53
CA SER A 54 25.27 -12.53 28.15
C SER A 54 25.67 -11.14 27.65
N PRO A 55 26.83 -10.61 28.07
CA PRO A 55 27.42 -9.45 27.42
C PRO A 55 27.74 -9.82 25.96
N ILE A 56 27.63 -8.82 25.08
CA ILE A 56 28.09 -8.95 23.70
C ILE A 56 29.57 -8.61 23.74
N VAL A 57 30.41 -9.60 23.48
CA VAL A 57 31.84 -9.41 23.30
C VAL A 57 32.17 -9.54 21.82
N PRO A 58 33.27 -8.92 21.32
CA PRO A 58 33.56 -8.88 19.89
C PRO A 58 33.55 -10.25 19.20
N ASP A 59 34.01 -11.29 19.88
CA ASP A 59 34.13 -12.66 19.35
C ASP A 59 32.83 -13.49 19.45
N LEU A 60 31.79 -12.97 20.11
CA LEU A 60 30.54 -13.67 20.42
C LEU A 60 30.77 -15.03 21.11
N GLY A 61 31.91 -15.18 21.80
CA GLY A 61 32.36 -16.47 22.34
C GLY A 61 31.33 -17.07 23.28
N LEU A 62 30.80 -16.29 24.22
CA LEU A 62 29.81 -16.77 25.21
C LEU A 62 28.53 -17.28 24.54
N GLN A 63 27.99 -16.56 23.56
CA GLN A 63 26.81 -16.97 22.80
C GLN A 63 27.05 -18.32 22.10
N ILE A 64 28.21 -18.46 21.44
CA ILE A 64 28.62 -19.69 20.76
C ILE A 64 28.67 -20.88 21.74
N HIS A 65 29.27 -20.70 22.92
CA HIS A 65 29.37 -21.76 23.93
C HIS A 65 27.98 -22.19 24.43
N TYR A 66 27.09 -21.25 24.72
CA TYR A 66 25.73 -21.57 25.17
C TYR A 66 24.94 -22.31 24.10
N LEU A 67 25.02 -21.88 22.83
CA LEU A 67 24.33 -22.55 21.73
C LEU A 67 24.89 -23.96 21.48
N ARG A 68 26.21 -24.15 21.54
CA ARG A 68 26.83 -25.48 21.43
C ARG A 68 26.36 -26.44 22.53
N LEU A 69 26.28 -25.97 23.77
CA LEU A 69 25.76 -26.75 24.87
C LEU A 69 24.27 -27.09 24.69
N THR A 70 23.47 -26.12 24.24
CA THR A 70 22.06 -26.36 23.88
C THR A 70 21.93 -27.42 22.79
N ILE A 71 22.74 -27.37 21.73
CA ILE A 71 22.78 -28.39 20.67
C ILE A 71 23.15 -29.76 21.24
N ALA A 72 24.17 -29.84 22.11
CA ALA A 72 24.58 -31.10 22.72
C ALA A 72 23.45 -31.74 23.55
N ILE A 73 22.69 -30.94 24.30
CA ILE A 73 21.53 -31.40 25.07
C ILE A 73 20.40 -31.85 24.14
N LEU A 74 20.08 -31.04 23.13
CA LEU A 74 18.99 -31.34 22.18
C LEU A 74 19.31 -32.49 21.22
N ARG A 75 20.57 -32.94 21.11
CA ARG A 75 20.89 -34.17 20.37
C ARG A 75 20.43 -35.43 21.10
N HIS A 76 20.27 -35.38 22.42
CA HIS A 76 19.70 -36.49 23.18
C HIS A 76 18.17 -36.54 23.01
N GLU A 77 17.65 -37.62 22.44
CA GLU A 77 16.26 -37.74 21.99
C GLU A 77 15.22 -37.55 23.11
N LYS A 78 15.32 -38.32 24.20
CA LYS A 78 14.36 -38.22 25.32
C LYS A 78 14.35 -36.81 25.92
N SER A 79 15.53 -36.22 26.12
CA SER A 79 15.66 -34.85 26.64
C SER A 79 15.05 -33.83 25.69
N ARG A 80 15.33 -33.95 24.38
CA ARG A 80 14.80 -33.04 23.35
C ARG A 80 13.26 -33.06 23.34
N LYS A 81 12.65 -34.24 23.29
CA LYS A 81 11.19 -34.37 23.26
C LYS A 81 10.55 -33.78 24.53
N PHE A 82 11.09 -34.10 25.71
CA PHE A 82 10.62 -33.49 26.96
C PHE A 82 10.73 -31.95 26.95
N LEU A 83 11.89 -31.42 26.56
CA LEU A 83 12.14 -29.98 26.51
C LEU A 83 11.22 -29.28 25.50
N LEU A 84 10.99 -29.90 24.34
CA LEU A 84 10.11 -29.36 23.31
C LEU A 84 8.64 -29.32 23.76
N SER A 85 8.17 -30.38 24.42
CA SER A 85 6.80 -30.48 24.93
C SER A 85 6.52 -29.54 26.10
N ASN A 86 7.49 -29.31 26.98
CA ASN A 86 7.22 -28.70 28.30
C ASN A 86 7.98 -27.40 28.60
N VAL A 87 9.07 -27.08 27.88
CA VAL A 87 9.99 -26.00 28.31
C VAL A 87 10.24 -24.98 27.22
N LEU A 88 10.53 -25.41 25.99
CA LEU A 88 11.02 -24.55 24.92
C LEU A 88 9.94 -23.56 24.45
N PHE A 89 8.72 -23.99 24.20
CA PHE A 89 7.67 -23.10 23.68
C PHE A 89 6.74 -22.52 24.75
N ASP A 90 6.93 -22.87 26.02
CA ASP A 90 6.18 -22.29 27.12
C ASP A 90 6.62 -20.83 27.36
N VAL A 91 5.72 -19.86 27.27
CA VAL A 91 6.00 -18.42 27.49
C VAL A 91 7.21 -17.90 26.68
N LEU A 92 7.24 -18.14 25.37
CA LEU A 92 8.19 -17.53 24.41
C LEU A 92 9.67 -17.90 24.58
N ARG A 93 9.96 -18.94 25.37
CA ARG A 93 11.33 -19.26 25.81
C ARG A 93 12.26 -19.64 24.64
N SER A 94 11.79 -20.36 23.64
CA SER A 94 12.60 -20.88 22.52
C SER A 94 13.08 -19.78 21.59
N VAL A 95 12.25 -18.75 21.38
CA VAL A 95 12.55 -17.65 20.46
C VAL A 95 13.76 -16.84 20.93
N VAL A 96 14.05 -16.88 22.24
CA VAL A 96 15.24 -16.24 22.83
C VAL A 96 16.54 -16.80 22.25
N PHE A 97 16.63 -18.10 21.98
CA PHE A 97 17.84 -18.68 21.40
C PHE A 97 18.10 -18.21 19.97
N PHE A 98 17.05 -17.79 19.25
CA PHE A 98 17.15 -17.36 17.85
C PHE A 98 17.45 -15.87 17.72
N TYR A 99 17.35 -15.09 18.79
CA TYR A 99 17.65 -13.67 18.77
C TYR A 99 19.14 -13.38 18.87
N ILE A 100 19.65 -12.51 17.99
CA ILE A 100 20.99 -11.95 18.07
C ILE A 100 20.87 -10.54 18.66
N LYS A 101 21.29 -10.39 19.92
CA LYS A 101 21.10 -9.16 20.70
C LYS A 101 21.80 -7.98 20.03
N SER A 102 21.06 -6.90 19.75
CA SER A 102 21.67 -5.63 19.36
C SER A 102 22.43 -5.03 20.54
N PRO A 103 23.67 -4.54 20.34
CA PRO A 103 24.39 -3.84 21.39
C PRO A 103 23.70 -2.50 21.69
N LEU A 104 23.45 -2.24 22.98
CA LEU A 104 22.87 -0.98 23.45
C LEU A 104 23.90 0.16 23.43
N ARG A 105 25.18 -0.17 23.68
CA ARG A 105 26.32 0.73 23.57
C ARG A 105 27.42 0.07 22.76
N VAL A 106 27.96 0.81 21.79
CA VAL A 106 29.04 0.35 20.89
C VAL A 106 30.33 0.02 21.65
N GLU A 107 30.65 0.80 22.68
CA GLU A 107 31.83 0.63 23.53
C GLU A 107 31.76 -0.66 24.36
N GLU A 108 30.62 -0.90 25.02
CA GLU A 108 30.39 -2.11 25.83
C GLU A 108 30.38 -3.39 25.01
N ALA A 109 30.10 -3.29 23.71
CA ALA A 109 30.09 -4.41 22.77
C ALA A 109 31.43 -4.66 22.07
N GLY A 110 32.44 -3.82 22.34
CA GLY A 110 33.74 -3.83 21.66
C GLY A 110 33.64 -3.66 20.13
N LEU A 111 32.54 -3.07 19.62
CA LEU A 111 32.38 -2.80 18.20
C LEU A 111 33.39 -1.78 17.68
N GLN A 112 33.88 -0.91 18.56
CA GLN A 112 34.97 0.01 18.24
C GLN A 112 36.30 -0.71 17.96
N GLU A 113 36.58 -1.82 18.65
CA GLU A 113 37.75 -2.65 18.39
C GLU A 113 37.61 -3.43 17.08
N LEU A 114 36.39 -3.92 16.80
CA LEU A 114 36.11 -4.71 15.61
C LEU A 114 36.03 -3.85 14.33
N ILE A 115 35.49 -2.63 14.45
CA ILE A 115 35.35 -1.64 13.39
C ILE A 115 36.01 -0.32 13.86
N PRO A 116 37.35 -0.22 13.79
CA PRO A 116 38.07 0.97 14.26
C PRO A 116 37.75 2.21 13.42
N THR A 117 37.69 2.03 12.10
CA THR A 117 37.39 3.10 11.14
C THR A 117 35.93 3.05 10.74
N THR A 118 35.22 4.15 10.98
CA THR A 118 33.84 4.38 10.56
C THR A 118 33.81 5.04 9.19
N TRP A 119 32.71 4.84 8.48
CA TRP A 119 32.48 5.47 7.20
C TRP A 119 30.97 5.69 7.00
N TRP A 120 30.64 6.80 6.36
CA TRP A 120 29.29 7.11 5.89
C TRP A 120 29.37 7.85 4.56
N PRO A 121 28.38 7.68 3.67
CA PRO A 121 28.37 8.36 2.39
C PRO A 121 28.35 9.89 2.57
N HIS A 122 29.26 10.59 1.88
CA HIS A 122 29.28 12.07 1.84
C HIS A 122 28.07 12.65 1.09
N ARG A 123 27.42 11.84 0.25
CA ARG A 123 26.12 12.08 -0.40
C ARG A 123 25.31 10.81 -0.27
N SER A 124 24.01 10.90 -0.02
CA SER A 124 23.15 9.72 -0.07
C SER A 124 23.26 9.10 -1.46
N SER A 125 23.44 7.78 -1.58
CA SER A 125 23.38 7.04 -2.86
C SER A 125 22.05 7.22 -3.63
N ARG A 126 21.09 7.93 -3.02
CA ARG A 126 19.78 8.32 -3.56
C ARG A 126 19.81 9.65 -4.34
N GLU A 127 20.93 10.38 -4.37
CA GLU A 127 21.16 11.43 -5.38
C GLU A 127 21.46 10.71 -6.71
N GLY A 128 20.53 10.76 -7.66
CA GLY A 128 20.61 10.01 -8.90
C GLY A 128 21.94 10.19 -9.65
N LYS A 129 22.31 9.16 -10.42
CA LYS A 129 23.45 9.05 -11.35
C LYS A 129 23.63 10.20 -12.37
N ASP A 130 22.86 11.29 -12.29
CA ASP A 130 22.72 12.29 -13.36
C ASP A 130 23.21 13.70 -12.99
N SER A 131 24.00 13.90 -11.93
CA SER A 131 24.82 15.12 -11.85
C SER A 131 26.14 14.87 -12.59
N LYS A 132 26.38 15.62 -13.67
CA LYS A 132 27.65 15.64 -14.42
C LYS A 132 28.87 16.08 -13.58
N ASP A 133 28.68 16.37 -12.29
CA ASP A 133 29.72 16.69 -11.31
C ASP A 133 29.93 15.51 -10.33
N VAL A 134 30.34 14.36 -10.85
CA VAL A 134 30.99 13.33 -10.01
C VAL A 134 32.36 13.89 -9.63
N LYS A 135 32.45 14.61 -8.52
CA LYS A 135 33.75 14.81 -7.88
C LYS A 135 34.24 13.43 -7.45
N ASP A 136 35.29 12.96 -8.10
CA ASP A 136 35.97 11.70 -7.79
C ASP A 136 36.22 11.57 -6.29
N GLU A 137 35.80 10.43 -5.72
CA GLU A 137 36.09 10.05 -4.34
C GLU A 137 37.60 10.15 -4.07
N THR A 138 38.00 10.90 -3.04
CA THR A 138 39.43 11.11 -2.75
C THR A 138 40.11 9.78 -2.41
N ALA A 139 41.42 9.68 -2.64
CA ALA A 139 42.15 8.45 -2.32
C ALA A 139 42.06 8.07 -0.83
N GLU A 140 41.98 9.07 0.06
CA GLU A 140 41.83 8.89 1.51
C GLU A 140 40.45 8.36 1.89
N GLU A 141 39.38 8.88 1.30
CA GLU A 141 38.00 8.39 1.50
C GLU A 141 37.86 6.94 1.04
N ARG A 142 38.45 6.59 -0.11
CA ARG A 142 38.50 5.20 -0.60
C ARG A 142 39.19 4.26 0.38
N VAL A 143 40.30 4.67 0.98
CA VAL A 143 41.03 3.86 1.97
C VAL A 143 40.20 3.68 3.25
N ARG A 144 39.55 4.76 3.74
CA ARG A 144 38.66 4.69 4.92
C ARG A 144 37.45 3.80 4.67
N ARG A 145 36.80 3.91 3.51
CA ARG A 145 35.67 3.05 3.12
C ARG A 145 36.07 1.58 3.14
N ARG A 146 37.18 1.24 2.48
CA ARG A 146 37.69 -0.14 2.46
C ARG A 146 38.03 -0.67 3.86
N ALA A 147 38.52 0.18 4.77
CA ALA A 147 38.79 -0.21 6.15
C ALA A 147 37.50 -0.52 6.93
N TYR A 148 36.47 0.30 6.77
CA TYR A 148 35.14 0.09 7.33
C TYR A 148 34.47 -1.18 6.78
N GLU A 149 34.48 -1.38 5.46
CA GLU A 149 33.95 -2.57 4.78
C GLU A 149 34.62 -3.86 5.31
N ARG A 150 35.95 -3.85 5.49
CA ARG A 150 36.67 -4.99 6.11
C ARG A 150 36.21 -5.25 7.54
N GLY A 151 35.92 -4.21 8.32
CA GLY A 151 35.35 -4.33 9.67
C GLY A 151 33.97 -4.96 9.66
N CYS A 152 33.09 -4.47 8.77
CA CYS A 152 31.74 -5.02 8.58
C CYS A 152 31.79 -6.50 8.17
N GLN A 153 32.70 -6.88 7.27
CA GLN A 153 32.85 -8.27 6.84
C GLN A 153 33.30 -9.19 7.98
N ARG A 154 34.22 -8.73 8.87
CA ARG A 154 34.62 -9.50 10.05
C ARG A 154 33.45 -9.71 11.00
N LEU A 155 32.64 -8.67 11.23
CA LEU A 155 31.42 -8.77 12.03
C LEU A 155 30.42 -9.76 11.43
N LYS A 156 30.17 -9.67 10.12
CA LYS A 156 29.28 -10.60 9.39
C LYS A 156 29.69 -12.05 9.61
N LYS A 157 30.97 -12.39 9.38
CA LYS A 157 31.49 -13.75 9.57
C LYS A 157 31.30 -14.30 10.99
N ARG A 158 31.40 -13.45 12.02
CA ARG A 158 31.17 -13.86 13.41
C ARG A 158 29.70 -14.11 13.70
N ILE A 159 28.81 -13.30 13.13
CA ILE A 159 27.37 -13.47 13.23
C ILE A 159 26.92 -14.75 12.51
N GLU A 160 27.44 -15.02 11.30
CA GLU A 160 27.15 -16.24 10.52
C GLU A 160 27.34 -17.51 11.35
N VAL A 161 28.44 -17.62 12.11
CA VAL A 161 28.69 -18.78 13.00
C VAL A 161 27.58 -18.96 14.04
N VAL A 162 27.09 -17.87 14.63
CA VAL A 162 25.98 -17.91 15.60
C VAL A 162 24.68 -18.34 14.91
N GLU A 163 24.41 -17.79 13.71
CA GLU A 163 23.23 -18.14 12.93
C GLU A 163 23.22 -19.61 12.50
N GLU A 164 24.36 -20.16 12.09
CA GLU A 164 24.50 -21.58 11.75
C GLU A 164 24.16 -22.48 12.95
N LEU A 165 24.61 -22.14 14.15
CA LEU A 165 24.27 -22.88 15.37
C LEU A 165 22.78 -22.76 15.70
N GLN A 166 22.18 -21.59 15.52
CA GLN A 166 20.74 -21.38 15.69
C GLN A 166 19.91 -22.21 14.70
N VAL A 167 20.33 -22.28 13.44
CA VAL A 167 19.72 -23.13 12.41
C VAL A 167 19.87 -24.61 12.78
N GLN A 168 21.03 -25.04 13.31
CA GLN A 168 21.22 -26.41 13.78
C GLN A 168 20.25 -26.79 14.91
N ILE A 169 19.95 -25.86 15.83
CA ILE A 169 18.91 -26.09 16.85
C ILE A 169 17.56 -26.35 16.18
N LEU A 170 17.13 -25.50 15.24
CA LEU A 170 15.87 -25.71 14.53
C LEU A 170 15.84 -27.00 13.72
N LYS A 171 16.97 -27.41 13.13
CA LYS A 171 17.06 -28.71 12.48
C LYS A 171 16.74 -29.84 13.46
N LEU A 172 17.33 -29.82 14.66
CA LEU A 172 17.01 -30.82 15.69
C LEU A 172 15.53 -30.80 16.10
N LEU A 173 14.91 -29.62 16.19
CA LEU A 173 13.49 -29.49 16.56
C LEU A 173 12.54 -29.92 15.45
N LEU A 174 12.94 -29.81 14.18
CA LEU A 174 12.17 -30.20 13.00
C LEU A 174 12.49 -31.62 12.50
N ASN A 175 13.21 -32.41 13.30
CA ASN A 175 13.55 -33.79 12.97
C ASN A 175 12.28 -34.67 12.92
N ASN A 176 12.16 -35.48 11.87
CA ASN A 176 11.06 -36.42 11.65
C ASN A 176 11.49 -37.90 11.70
N LYS A 177 12.79 -38.16 11.90
CA LYS A 177 13.35 -39.53 11.90
C LYS A 177 13.38 -40.17 13.30
N ASP A 178 12.89 -39.48 14.32
CA ASP A 178 12.97 -39.90 15.74
C ASP A 178 11.63 -40.45 16.28
N ASP A 179 10.90 -41.21 15.46
CA ASP A 179 9.57 -41.76 15.74
C ASP A 179 9.62 -43.11 16.49
N ASN A 180 10.55 -43.27 17.45
CA ASN A 180 10.80 -44.55 18.15
C ASN A 180 9.66 -44.95 19.13
N GLY A 181 8.44 -45.16 18.63
CA GLY A 181 7.25 -45.58 19.40
C GLY A 181 6.44 -44.43 20.02
N GLY A 182 6.69 -43.19 19.62
CA GLY A 182 5.96 -41.99 20.07
C GLY A 182 6.24 -40.79 19.17
N GLU A 183 5.50 -39.70 19.34
CA GLU A 183 5.47 -38.55 18.42
C GLU A 183 6.89 -38.02 18.04
N ALA A 184 7.13 -37.85 16.74
CA ALA A 184 8.40 -37.29 16.23
C ALA A 184 8.56 -35.82 16.64
N SER A 185 9.80 -35.35 16.79
CA SER A 185 10.07 -33.98 17.29
C SER A 185 9.37 -32.90 16.45
N ARG A 186 9.28 -33.08 15.13
CA ARG A 186 8.63 -32.14 14.22
C ARG A 186 7.15 -31.89 14.55
N TYR A 187 6.38 -32.90 14.91
CA TYR A 187 4.95 -32.72 15.21
C TYR A 187 4.73 -32.01 16.54
N ILE A 188 5.53 -32.35 17.56
CA ILE A 188 5.56 -31.61 18.83
C ILE A 188 5.90 -30.14 18.57
N PHE A 189 6.92 -29.86 17.74
CA PHE A 189 7.28 -28.50 17.33
C PHE A 189 6.10 -27.79 16.63
N LEU A 190 5.45 -28.44 15.67
CA LEU A 190 4.33 -27.87 14.92
C LEU A 190 3.18 -27.45 15.82
N THR A 191 2.74 -28.34 16.71
CA THR A 191 1.66 -28.06 17.68
C THR A 191 2.02 -26.85 18.55
N LYS A 192 3.25 -26.81 19.06
CA LYS A 192 3.75 -25.68 19.85
C LYS A 192 3.91 -24.39 19.04
N PHE A 193 4.34 -24.50 17.79
CA PHE A 193 4.52 -23.37 16.90
C PHE A 193 3.18 -22.74 16.52
N ARG A 194 2.15 -23.55 16.27
CA ARG A 194 0.78 -23.06 16.04
C ARG A 194 0.21 -22.35 17.26
N LYS A 195 0.40 -22.91 18.46
CA LYS A 195 0.04 -22.23 19.72
C LYS A 195 0.76 -20.89 19.88
N PHE A 196 2.06 -20.85 19.58
CA PHE A 196 2.83 -19.61 19.57
C PHE A 196 2.25 -18.56 18.60
N LEU A 197 1.84 -18.96 17.39
CA LEU A 197 1.20 -18.06 16.43
C LEU A 197 -0.17 -17.58 16.93
N GLN A 198 -0.98 -18.46 17.53
CA GLN A 198 -2.27 -18.12 18.12
C GLN A 198 -2.15 -17.06 19.21
N GLU A 199 -1.22 -17.26 20.14
CA GLU A 199 -0.94 -16.34 21.24
C GLU A 199 -0.52 -14.95 20.73
N ASN A 200 0.21 -14.88 19.62
CA ASN A 200 0.66 -13.61 19.03
C ASN A 200 -0.33 -13.01 18.01
N ALA A 201 -1.33 -13.78 17.54
CA ALA A 201 -2.39 -13.30 16.65
C ALA A 201 -3.60 -12.74 17.41
N SER A 202 -3.88 -13.25 18.61
CA SER A 202 -5.09 -12.96 19.40
C SER A 202 -5.12 -11.57 20.08
N GLY A 203 -4.50 -10.56 19.47
CA GLY A 203 -4.47 -9.17 19.94
C GLY A 203 -5.81 -8.42 19.81
N ARG A 204 -6.93 -9.02 20.23
CA ARG A 204 -8.17 -8.27 20.46
C ARG A 204 -7.97 -7.40 21.71
N GLY A 205 -7.59 -6.14 21.49
CA GLY A 205 -7.41 -5.15 22.55
C GLY A 205 -5.94 -4.79 22.78
N ASN A 206 -5.72 -3.62 23.40
CA ASN A 206 -4.46 -2.90 23.64
C ASN A 206 -3.33 -3.66 24.41
N MET A 207 -3.33 -4.99 24.42
CA MET A 207 -2.27 -5.79 25.02
C MET A 207 -1.02 -5.81 24.13
N PRO A 208 0.17 -5.50 24.67
CA PRO A 208 1.41 -5.64 23.92
C PRO A 208 1.60 -7.09 23.46
N MET A 209 2.05 -7.27 22.21
CA MET A 209 2.43 -8.58 21.68
C MET A 209 3.32 -9.32 22.67
N LEU A 210 3.03 -10.60 22.88
CA LEU A 210 3.75 -11.46 23.80
C LEU A 210 5.23 -11.55 23.40
N CYS A 211 5.54 -11.88 22.14
CA CYS A 211 6.91 -11.91 21.64
C CYS A 211 7.40 -10.54 21.17
N PRO A 212 8.59 -10.07 21.60
CA PRO A 212 9.19 -8.89 21.01
C PRO A 212 9.44 -9.08 19.50
N PRO A 213 9.08 -8.11 18.63
CA PRO A 213 9.17 -8.26 17.18
C PRO A 213 10.59 -8.56 16.66
N GLU A 214 11.64 -8.10 17.33
CA GLU A 214 13.05 -8.35 16.97
C GLU A 214 13.38 -9.85 16.94
N TYR A 215 12.74 -10.61 17.83
CA TYR A 215 12.96 -12.03 18.00
C TYR A 215 12.29 -12.80 16.85
N MET A 216 11.11 -12.34 16.42
CA MET A 216 10.40 -12.93 15.28
C MET A 216 11.16 -12.76 13.96
N VAL A 217 11.76 -11.58 13.72
CA VAL A 217 12.58 -11.35 12.52
C VAL A 217 13.72 -12.38 12.46
N CYS A 218 14.45 -12.52 13.56
CA CYS A 218 15.55 -13.47 13.59
C CYS A 218 15.02 -14.89 13.38
N PHE A 219 14.03 -15.30 14.18
CA PHE A 219 13.45 -16.64 14.13
C PHE A 219 12.96 -17.02 12.73
N LEU A 220 12.28 -16.12 12.01
CA LEU A 220 11.80 -16.35 10.65
C LEU A 220 12.94 -16.79 9.72
N HIS A 221 14.05 -16.06 9.69
CA HIS A 221 15.18 -16.38 8.82
C HIS A 221 15.81 -17.74 9.12
N ARG A 222 15.93 -18.09 10.41
CA ARG A 222 16.50 -19.40 10.80
C ARG A 222 15.51 -20.52 10.48
N LEU A 223 14.20 -20.26 10.63
CA LEU A 223 13.14 -21.19 10.27
C LEU A 223 13.11 -21.46 8.77
N ILE A 224 13.21 -20.42 7.93
CA ILE A 224 13.30 -20.56 6.46
C ILE A 224 14.50 -21.42 6.09
N SER A 225 15.69 -21.17 6.67
CA SER A 225 16.89 -21.96 6.39
C SER A 225 16.72 -23.44 6.78
N ALA A 226 16.16 -23.73 7.96
CA ALA A 226 15.92 -25.10 8.41
C ALA A 226 14.83 -25.81 7.59
N LEU A 227 13.76 -25.09 7.23
CA LEU A 227 12.66 -25.58 6.40
C LEU A 227 13.16 -25.97 5.01
N ARG A 228 13.91 -25.07 4.33
CA ARG A 228 14.46 -25.33 3.01
C ARG A 228 15.41 -26.53 3.00
N HIS A 229 16.21 -26.69 4.05
CA HIS A 229 17.08 -27.85 4.20
C HIS A 229 16.30 -29.17 4.20
N TYR A 230 15.25 -29.30 5.01
CA TYR A 230 14.45 -30.52 5.05
C TYR A 230 13.61 -30.73 3.80
N TRP A 231 13.13 -29.65 3.19
CA TRP A 231 12.41 -29.71 1.92
C TRP A 231 13.30 -30.28 0.80
N ASP A 232 14.53 -29.76 0.68
CA ASP A 232 15.46 -30.21 -0.35
C ASP A 232 16.04 -31.60 -0.04
N GLU A 233 16.20 -31.98 1.23
CA GLU A 233 16.53 -33.35 1.65
C GLU A 233 15.41 -34.34 1.27
N TYR A 234 14.14 -33.95 1.44
CA TYR A 234 13.00 -34.75 1.03
C TYR A 234 12.98 -34.94 -0.49
N LYS A 235 13.22 -33.87 -1.27
CA LYS A 235 13.36 -33.96 -2.72
C LYS A 235 14.49 -34.89 -3.15
N ALA A 236 15.64 -34.83 -2.47
CA ALA A 236 16.76 -35.74 -2.76
C ALA A 236 16.38 -37.21 -2.53
N SER A 237 15.51 -37.48 -1.56
CA SER A 237 15.02 -38.83 -1.25
C SER A 237 13.82 -39.25 -2.12
N ASN A 238 13.04 -38.30 -2.63
CA ASN A 238 11.82 -38.52 -3.40
C ASN A 238 11.87 -37.76 -4.75
N PRO A 239 12.25 -38.43 -5.86
CA PRO A 239 12.42 -37.78 -7.15
C PRO A 239 11.16 -37.10 -7.72
N ARG A 240 9.96 -37.51 -7.28
CA ARG A 240 8.67 -36.91 -7.69
C ARG A 240 8.32 -35.61 -6.96
N ALA A 241 9.04 -35.26 -5.89
CA ALA A 241 8.80 -34.04 -5.14
C ALA A 241 9.32 -32.79 -5.88
N SER A 242 9.12 -31.60 -5.33
CA SER A 242 9.68 -30.34 -5.86
C SER A 242 10.77 -29.78 -4.96
N PHE A 243 11.70 -29.01 -5.53
CA PHE A 243 12.70 -28.26 -4.74
C PHE A 243 12.03 -27.12 -3.96
N SER A 244 12.67 -26.67 -2.90
CA SER A 244 12.19 -25.55 -2.08
C SER A 244 12.01 -24.25 -2.89
N GLU A 245 12.75 -24.08 -3.99
CA GLU A 245 12.62 -22.95 -4.91
C GLU A 245 11.25 -22.88 -5.62
N GLU A 246 10.54 -24.01 -5.71
CA GLU A 246 9.19 -24.13 -6.30
C GLU A 246 8.08 -24.14 -5.24
N ALA A 247 8.42 -24.01 -3.94
CA ALA A 247 7.47 -24.15 -2.84
C ALA A 247 6.30 -23.15 -2.93
N TYR A 248 5.10 -23.64 -2.60
CA TYR A 248 3.87 -22.88 -2.41
C TYR A 248 2.95 -23.64 -1.44
N ILE A 249 1.88 -22.99 -0.98
CA ILE A 249 0.84 -23.62 -0.14
C ILE A 249 -0.34 -24.01 -1.03
N PRO A 250 -0.67 -25.31 -1.14
CA PRO A 250 -1.80 -25.76 -1.94
C PRO A 250 -3.14 -25.19 -1.44
N PRO A 251 -4.06 -24.78 -2.33
CA PRO A 251 -5.33 -24.15 -1.95
C PRO A 251 -6.23 -24.98 -1.01
N GLN A 252 -6.09 -26.31 -1.04
CA GLN A 252 -6.81 -27.29 -0.21
C GLN A 252 -6.77 -26.92 1.27
N VAL A 253 -5.61 -26.45 1.73
CA VAL A 253 -5.33 -26.10 3.12
C VAL A 253 -6.29 -25.01 3.64
N PHE A 254 -6.80 -24.16 2.76
CA PHE A 254 -7.59 -22.99 3.16
C PHE A 254 -9.07 -23.29 3.42
N TYR A 255 -9.60 -24.37 2.84
CA TYR A 255 -11.04 -24.69 2.91
C TYR A 255 -11.35 -26.07 3.49
N ASN A 256 -10.36 -26.94 3.68
CA ASN A 256 -10.56 -28.27 4.26
C ASN A 256 -10.57 -28.31 5.80
N GLY A 257 -10.52 -27.17 6.48
CA GLY A 257 -10.68 -27.08 7.94
C GLY A 257 -9.58 -27.74 8.77
N LYS A 258 -8.49 -28.25 8.17
CA LYS A 258 -7.41 -28.93 8.91
C LYS A 258 -6.40 -27.98 9.54
N VAL A 259 -6.37 -26.71 9.10
CA VAL A 259 -5.54 -25.65 9.68
C VAL A 259 -6.43 -24.57 10.26
N ASP A 260 -6.22 -24.25 11.54
CA ASP A 260 -6.84 -23.12 12.20
C ASP A 260 -6.02 -21.84 11.95
N TYR A 261 -6.74 -20.76 11.69
CA TYR A 261 -6.19 -19.44 11.40
C TYR A 261 -6.72 -18.38 12.37
N PHE A 262 -7.26 -18.78 13.54
CA PHE A 262 -7.54 -17.90 14.68
C PHE A 262 -8.44 -16.70 14.32
N ASP A 263 -9.53 -16.95 13.59
CA ASP A 263 -10.48 -15.95 13.09
C ASP A 263 -9.90 -14.88 12.13
N LEU A 264 -8.69 -15.07 11.60
CA LEU A 264 -8.14 -14.18 10.57
C LEU A 264 -9.06 -14.16 9.33
N GLN A 265 -9.30 -12.95 8.82
CA GLN A 265 -10.19 -12.74 7.69
C GLN A 265 -9.74 -13.50 6.44
N ARG A 266 -10.73 -13.97 5.67
CA ARG A 266 -10.53 -14.54 4.33
C ARG A 266 -10.80 -13.48 3.27
N LEU A 267 -10.34 -13.73 2.05
CA LEU A 267 -10.62 -12.85 0.92
C LEU A 267 -12.12 -12.58 0.76
N GLY A 268 -12.96 -13.62 0.86
CA GLY A 268 -14.42 -13.46 0.77
C GLY A 268 -15.13 -13.12 2.09
N GLY A 269 -14.39 -12.72 3.13
CA GLY A 269 -14.92 -12.31 4.43
C GLY A 269 -14.80 -13.38 5.52
N LEU A 270 -15.85 -13.54 6.34
CA LEU A 270 -15.85 -14.48 7.46
C LEU A 270 -15.90 -15.93 6.98
N LEU A 271 -15.11 -16.81 7.60
CA LEU A 271 -15.04 -18.24 7.25
C LEU A 271 -16.40 -18.94 7.38
N SER A 272 -17.18 -18.62 8.43
CA SER A 272 -18.52 -19.16 8.65
C SER A 272 -19.49 -18.79 7.52
N HIS A 273 -19.43 -17.54 7.04
CA HIS A 273 -20.21 -17.09 5.90
C HIS A 273 -19.81 -17.83 4.61
N LEU A 274 -18.51 -18.00 4.36
CA LEU A 274 -18.03 -18.72 3.18
C LEU A 274 -18.45 -20.19 3.18
N ARG A 275 -18.33 -20.86 4.33
CA ARG A 275 -18.81 -22.24 4.51
C ARG A 275 -20.30 -22.37 4.17
N LYS A 276 -21.13 -21.40 4.56
CA LYS A 276 -22.56 -21.39 4.25
C LYS A 276 -22.87 -21.11 2.77
N THR A 277 -22.20 -20.12 2.19
CA THR A 277 -22.50 -19.60 0.84
C THR A 277 -21.88 -20.45 -0.27
N LEU A 278 -20.71 -21.05 -0.04
CA LEU A 278 -19.96 -21.84 -1.03
C LEU A 278 -19.97 -23.35 -0.76
N LYS A 279 -20.91 -23.86 0.04
CA LYS A 279 -21.02 -25.30 0.37
C LYS A 279 -21.16 -26.20 -0.86
N ASP A 280 -21.91 -25.77 -1.87
CA ASP A 280 -22.18 -26.55 -3.07
C ASP A 280 -20.94 -26.57 -3.99
N ASP A 281 -20.19 -25.47 -4.01
CA ASP A 281 -18.89 -25.38 -4.68
C ASP A 281 -17.84 -26.26 -4.00
N LEU A 282 -17.81 -26.32 -2.66
CA LEU A 282 -16.93 -27.23 -1.92
C LEU A 282 -17.25 -28.70 -2.20
N ALA A 283 -18.54 -29.04 -2.24
CA ALA A 283 -18.99 -30.40 -2.53
C ALA A 283 -18.68 -30.83 -3.96
N SER A 284 -18.78 -29.92 -4.93
CA SER A 284 -18.59 -30.23 -6.37
C SER A 284 -17.14 -30.13 -6.83
N LYS A 285 -16.37 -29.14 -6.34
CA LYS A 285 -14.99 -28.89 -6.79
C LYS A 285 -13.92 -29.54 -5.93
N ALA A 286 -14.22 -29.78 -4.64
CA ALA A 286 -13.26 -30.31 -3.68
C ALA A 286 -13.74 -31.61 -2.97
N ASN A 287 -14.92 -32.13 -3.30
CA ASN A 287 -15.52 -33.31 -2.65
C ASN A 287 -15.63 -33.21 -1.12
N ILE A 288 -15.75 -31.99 -0.59
CA ILE A 288 -15.86 -31.73 0.86
C ILE A 288 -17.32 -31.47 1.23
N LEU A 289 -17.82 -32.18 2.24
CA LEU A 289 -19.11 -31.89 2.89
C LEU A 289 -18.88 -31.30 4.28
N ILE A 290 -19.46 -30.13 4.51
CA ILE A 290 -19.41 -29.44 5.81
C ILE A 290 -20.40 -30.11 6.76
N ASP A 291 -19.97 -30.39 8.00
CA ASP A 291 -20.84 -30.90 9.05
C ASP A 291 -21.99 -29.90 9.32
N PRO A 292 -23.28 -30.33 9.27
CA PRO A 292 -24.42 -29.47 9.60
C PRO A 292 -24.31 -28.75 10.95
N LEU A 293 -23.58 -29.32 11.91
CA LEU A 293 -23.31 -28.70 13.22
C LEU A 293 -22.40 -27.47 13.12
N GLU A 294 -21.46 -27.41 12.16
CA GLU A 294 -20.62 -26.22 11.94
C GLU A 294 -21.35 -25.09 11.20
N LEU A 295 -22.51 -25.39 10.59
CA LEU A 295 -23.35 -24.43 9.89
C LEU A 295 -24.38 -23.74 10.81
N GLN A 296 -24.56 -24.27 12.03
CA GLN A 296 -25.31 -23.61 13.09
C GLN A 296 -24.43 -22.52 13.69
N ALA A 297 -24.69 -21.27 13.35
CA ALA A 297 -24.06 -20.16 14.03
C ALA A 297 -24.47 -20.22 15.51
N ALA A 298 -23.50 -20.20 16.43
CA ALA A 298 -23.76 -19.93 17.83
C ALA A 298 -24.61 -18.66 17.90
N THR A 299 -25.84 -18.80 18.38
CA THR A 299 -26.71 -17.65 18.58
C THR A 299 -26.20 -16.87 19.79
N MET A 300 -26.44 -15.55 19.82
CA MET A 300 -26.01 -14.71 20.94
C MET A 300 -26.52 -15.20 22.32
N ASP A 301 -27.50 -16.12 22.34
CA ASP A 301 -28.07 -16.74 23.55
C ASP A 301 -27.22 -17.90 24.11
N ASP A 302 -26.20 -18.41 23.39
CA ASP A 302 -25.41 -19.59 23.82
C ASP A 302 -24.13 -19.24 24.59
N LEU A 303 -23.94 -17.98 25.00
CA LEU A 303 -22.73 -17.50 25.70
C LEU A 303 -22.88 -17.37 27.22
N ASP A 304 -24.01 -17.79 27.80
CA ASP A 304 -24.29 -17.61 29.24
C ASP A 304 -24.17 -18.89 30.09
N GLU A 305 -23.66 -20.02 29.56
CA GLU A 305 -23.45 -21.25 30.35
C GLU A 305 -21.99 -21.72 30.34
N ASP A 306 -21.11 -20.95 30.99
CA ASP A 306 -19.87 -21.51 31.57
C ASP A 306 -20.17 -21.99 33.01
N GLU A 307 -20.52 -23.27 33.18
CA GLU A 307 -20.42 -23.96 34.47
C GLU A 307 -18.94 -24.22 34.82
N GLU A 308 -18.33 -23.31 35.58
CA GLU A 308 -17.09 -23.60 36.31
C GLU A 308 -17.38 -24.42 37.58
N PRO A 309 -16.72 -25.57 37.81
CA PRO A 309 -16.81 -26.29 39.07
C PRO A 309 -15.96 -25.60 40.15
N ALA A 310 -16.63 -25.04 41.16
CA ALA A 310 -16.00 -24.35 42.29
C ALA A 310 -15.15 -25.27 43.19
N PRO A 311 -14.05 -24.76 43.78
CA PRO A 311 -13.51 -25.27 45.03
C PRO A 311 -13.85 -24.37 46.23
N ALA A 312 -13.76 -24.99 47.40
CA ALA A 312 -14.40 -24.64 48.66
C ALA A 312 -13.92 -23.34 49.36
N ALA A 313 -14.80 -22.85 50.22
CA ALA A 313 -14.75 -21.60 50.96
C ALA A 313 -13.64 -21.50 52.03
N ALA A 314 -13.16 -20.26 52.26
CA ALA A 314 -12.69 -19.77 53.55
C ALA A 314 -12.99 -18.26 53.70
N GLN A 315 -13.32 -17.84 54.91
CA GLN A 315 -14.13 -16.67 55.28
C GLN A 315 -13.32 -15.36 55.47
N ARG A 316 -13.86 -14.24 54.95
CA ARG A 316 -14.10 -12.86 55.51
C ARG A 316 -13.10 -12.18 56.50
N PRO A 317 -13.17 -10.84 56.77
CA PRO A 317 -13.95 -9.75 56.15
C PRO A 317 -13.22 -8.38 55.93
N THR A 318 -13.90 -7.54 55.14
CA THR A 318 -13.91 -6.05 55.01
C THR A 318 -13.13 -5.14 55.98
N GLN A 319 -12.49 -4.10 55.42
CA GLN A 319 -12.63 -2.70 55.86
C GLN A 319 -12.34 -1.72 54.72
N ALA A 320 -13.21 -0.72 54.58
CA ALA A 320 -13.12 0.42 53.69
C ALA A 320 -12.69 1.67 54.48
N LEU A 321 -11.88 2.55 53.89
CA LEU A 321 -12.04 4.02 53.96
C LEU A 321 -11.05 4.77 53.06
N ALA A 322 -11.58 5.85 52.48
CA ALA A 322 -11.03 6.78 51.49
C ALA A 322 -9.95 7.73 52.08
N MET A 323 -9.08 8.41 51.31
CA MET A 323 -9.37 9.61 50.52
C MET A 323 -8.12 10.14 49.76
N GLY A 324 -8.34 10.69 48.56
CA GLY A 324 -7.56 11.76 47.90
C GLY A 324 -6.38 11.30 47.03
N GLY A 325 -6.27 11.58 45.72
CA GLY A 325 -6.97 12.50 44.84
C GLY A 325 -5.97 13.35 44.05
N VAL A 326 -5.56 12.90 42.85
CA VAL A 326 -5.09 13.75 41.74
C VAL A 326 -5.48 13.08 40.42
N LEU A 327 -6.48 13.63 39.73
CA LEU A 327 -6.92 13.27 38.38
C LEU A 327 -6.06 14.00 37.33
N PRO A 328 -5.81 13.36 36.18
CA PRO A 328 -5.81 14.08 34.90
C PRO A 328 -6.84 13.48 33.93
N LEU A 329 -7.86 14.30 33.63
CA LEU A 329 -8.60 14.50 32.37
C LEU A 329 -8.74 13.33 31.35
N PRO A 330 -9.98 12.88 31.08
CA PRO A 330 -10.31 12.07 29.91
C PRO A 330 -10.53 12.96 28.67
N ARG A 331 -9.99 12.53 27.51
CA ARG A 331 -10.29 13.12 26.20
C ARG A 331 -11.70 12.71 25.74
N PRO A 332 -12.54 13.66 25.26
CA PRO A 332 -13.86 13.35 24.76
C PRO A 332 -13.79 12.86 23.30
N SER A 333 -14.38 11.69 23.06
CA SER A 333 -14.96 11.32 21.77
C SER A 333 -16.43 11.76 21.78
N TRP A 334 -17.09 11.69 20.60
CA TRP A 334 -18.49 12.02 20.32
C TRP A 334 -18.77 13.48 19.92
N LEU A 335 -18.98 13.68 18.62
CA LEU A 335 -20.26 14.13 18.07
C LEU A 335 -20.44 13.54 16.66
N SER A 336 -21.27 12.50 16.59
CA SER A 336 -22.08 12.18 15.42
C SER A 336 -23.43 12.93 15.54
N SER A 337 -24.14 13.04 14.40
CA SER A 337 -25.61 13.15 14.21
C SER A 337 -26.19 14.52 13.80
N PRO A 338 -27.44 14.60 13.22
CA PRO A 338 -28.37 13.50 12.81
C PRO A 338 -29.11 13.65 11.44
N THR A 339 -29.41 12.47 10.86
CA THR A 339 -30.65 11.95 10.22
C THR A 339 -31.58 12.79 9.30
N LEU A 340 -31.87 12.19 8.14
CA LEU A 340 -33.26 11.91 7.72
C LEU A 340 -33.33 10.45 7.22
N GLY A 341 -34.14 9.64 7.89
CA GLY A 341 -34.30 8.21 7.63
C GLY A 341 -35.71 7.84 7.15
N ARG A 342 -35.84 6.54 6.83
CA ARG A 342 -37.06 5.73 6.66
C ARG A 342 -37.86 5.84 5.34
N ALA A 343 -37.50 4.95 4.42
CA ALA A 343 -38.35 4.01 3.65
C ALA A 343 -37.37 3.20 2.77
N ASN A 344 -37.23 1.88 2.76
CA ASN A 344 -38.13 0.76 3.02
C ASN A 344 -37.34 -0.45 3.54
N ARG A 345 -37.90 -1.14 4.54
CA ARG A 345 -37.70 -2.59 4.76
C ARG A 345 -38.91 -3.31 4.11
N PHE A 346 -38.73 -4.59 3.79
CA PHE A 346 -39.63 -5.52 3.06
C PHE A 346 -39.54 -5.34 1.53
N LEU A 347 -39.04 -6.29 0.74
CA LEU A 347 -39.41 -7.70 0.66
C LEU A 347 -38.21 -8.61 0.33
N SER A 348 -38.01 -9.66 1.13
CA SER A 348 -37.59 -10.96 0.61
C SER A 348 -38.86 -11.79 0.42
N THR A 349 -39.06 -12.36 -0.77
CA THR A 349 -39.98 -13.48 -0.97
C THR A 349 -39.36 -14.38 -2.03
N ALA A 350 -39.21 -15.65 -1.66
CA ALA A 350 -38.64 -16.72 -2.45
C ALA A 350 -39.65 -17.32 -3.45
N ALA A 351 -39.12 -18.26 -4.24
CA ALA A 351 -39.76 -19.27 -5.10
C ALA A 351 -40.02 -18.84 -6.56
N VAL A 352 -39.70 -19.62 -7.60
CA VAL A 352 -39.79 -21.09 -7.75
C VAL A 352 -38.69 -21.61 -8.70
N SER A 353 -38.07 -22.74 -8.33
CA SER A 353 -37.23 -23.60 -9.16
C SER A 353 -37.99 -24.24 -10.32
N LEU A 354 -37.30 -24.59 -11.41
CA LEU A 354 -37.42 -25.88 -12.13
C LEU A 354 -36.51 -25.87 -13.36
N MET A 355 -35.46 -26.70 -13.36
CA MET A 355 -35.16 -27.68 -14.42
C MET A 355 -34.03 -28.60 -13.94
N THR A 356 -34.32 -29.90 -14.06
CA THR A 356 -33.66 -31.07 -13.48
C THR A 356 -32.22 -31.35 -13.93
N PRO A 357 -31.45 -32.13 -13.14
CA PRO A 357 -30.02 -32.38 -13.34
C PRO A 357 -29.74 -33.46 -14.40
N ARG A 358 -28.67 -33.30 -15.18
CA ARG A 358 -28.09 -34.38 -16.00
C ARG A 358 -26.99 -35.09 -15.20
N ARG A 359 -27.26 -36.37 -14.90
CA ARG A 359 -26.41 -37.53 -14.53
C ARG A 359 -25.18 -37.30 -13.61
N PRO A 360 -25.07 -38.04 -12.48
CA PRO A 360 -23.84 -38.09 -11.70
C PRO A 360 -22.77 -38.93 -12.41
N LEU A 361 -21.58 -38.37 -12.58
CA LEU A 361 -20.37 -39.11 -12.91
C LEU A 361 -19.66 -39.49 -11.59
N SER A 362 -19.43 -40.79 -11.42
CA SER A 362 -18.61 -41.50 -10.43
C SER A 362 -18.82 -41.21 -8.94
N THR A 363 -19.17 -42.27 -8.21
CA THR A 363 -19.16 -42.38 -6.75
C THR A 363 -17.73 -42.29 -6.21
N SER A 364 -17.25 -41.08 -5.93
CA SER A 364 -16.24 -40.86 -4.89
C SER A 364 -16.96 -40.67 -3.55
N GLU A 365 -16.53 -41.36 -2.50
CA GLU A 365 -17.02 -41.14 -1.14
C GLU A 365 -16.82 -39.68 -0.75
N LYS A 366 -17.91 -38.97 -0.44
CA LYS A 366 -17.86 -37.58 -0.02
C LYS A 366 -17.35 -37.49 1.41
N VAL A 367 -16.30 -36.71 1.66
CA VAL A 367 -15.61 -36.67 2.96
C VAL A 367 -16.21 -35.58 3.85
N LYS A 368 -16.64 -35.95 5.06
CA LYS A 368 -17.10 -35.00 6.09
C LYS A 368 -15.88 -34.38 6.78
N VAL A 369 -15.84 -33.06 6.84
CA VAL A 369 -14.73 -32.31 7.40
C VAL A 369 -15.17 -31.59 8.68
N ARG A 370 -14.34 -31.68 9.73
CA ARG A 370 -14.46 -30.92 10.99
C ARG A 370 -13.20 -30.11 11.23
N THR A 371 -13.38 -28.93 11.80
CA THR A 371 -12.29 -28.06 12.25
C THR A 371 -11.76 -28.58 13.58
N LEU A 372 -10.47 -28.92 13.64
CA LEU A 372 -9.81 -29.42 14.86
C LEU A 372 -8.85 -28.35 15.40
N SER A 373 -8.81 -28.20 16.72
CA SER A 373 -7.80 -27.33 17.34
C SER A 373 -6.40 -27.94 17.19
N ALA A 374 -5.35 -27.13 17.26
CA ALA A 374 -3.98 -27.61 17.08
C ALA A 374 -3.61 -28.76 18.04
N GLU A 375 -4.16 -28.75 19.27
CA GLU A 375 -3.90 -29.74 20.32
C GLU A 375 -4.69 -31.06 20.11
N GLN A 376 -5.71 -31.06 19.24
CA GLN A 376 -6.56 -32.22 18.95
C GLN A 376 -6.14 -32.99 17.68
N ARG A 377 -5.20 -32.46 16.88
CA ARG A 377 -4.80 -33.06 15.60
C ARG A 377 -3.78 -34.16 15.80
N THR A 378 -4.00 -35.30 15.15
CA THR A 378 -3.07 -36.43 15.14
C THR A 378 -2.10 -36.35 13.96
N ARG A 379 -1.07 -37.21 13.94
CA ARG A 379 -0.19 -37.37 12.78
C ARG A 379 -0.96 -37.72 11.51
N GLU A 380 -1.98 -38.55 11.61
CA GLU A 380 -2.83 -38.95 10.48
C GLU A 380 -3.63 -37.75 9.94
N ASP A 381 -4.04 -36.81 10.79
CA ASP A 381 -4.69 -35.58 10.35
C ASP A 381 -3.77 -34.66 9.56
N ILE A 382 -2.45 -34.76 9.77
CA ILE A 382 -1.45 -33.93 9.10
C ILE A 382 -0.93 -34.60 7.83
N GLU A 383 -0.35 -35.79 7.95
CA GLU A 383 0.28 -36.49 6.82
C GLU A 383 -0.72 -37.27 5.96
N GLY A 384 -1.77 -37.84 6.56
CA GLY A 384 -2.64 -38.80 5.88
C GLY A 384 -1.94 -40.12 5.53
N SER A 385 -2.68 -41.09 4.98
CA SER A 385 -2.08 -42.34 4.50
C SER A 385 -1.45 -42.18 3.11
N HIS A 386 -2.04 -41.28 2.32
CA HIS A 386 -1.50 -40.80 1.05
C HIS A 386 -1.23 -39.29 1.10
N TRP A 387 -0.31 -38.81 0.26
CA TRP A 387 0.07 -37.39 0.22
C TRP A 387 -1.10 -36.44 -0.06
N ASN A 388 -2.18 -36.91 -0.69
CA ASN A 388 -3.40 -36.15 -0.99
C ASN A 388 -4.49 -36.29 0.12
N GLU A 389 -4.12 -36.83 1.27
CA GLU A 389 -4.93 -36.92 2.47
C GLU A 389 -4.32 -36.01 3.56
N GLY A 390 -4.82 -36.11 4.80
CA GLY A 390 -4.38 -35.24 5.88
C GLY A 390 -4.62 -33.76 5.55
N LEU A 391 -3.56 -32.94 5.55
CA LEU A 391 -3.61 -31.50 5.22
C LEU A 391 -4.03 -31.20 3.78
N LEU A 392 -3.86 -32.12 2.84
CA LEU A 392 -4.13 -31.89 1.41
C LEU A 392 -5.44 -32.49 0.93
N LEU A 393 -6.33 -32.86 1.86
CA LEU A 393 -7.65 -33.35 1.54
C LEU A 393 -8.44 -32.33 0.70
N GLY A 394 -9.09 -32.82 -0.37
CA GLY A 394 -10.00 -32.04 -1.21
C GLY A 394 -9.33 -31.37 -2.42
N ARG A 395 -8.38 -32.05 -3.07
CA ARG A 395 -7.66 -31.56 -4.25
C ARG A 395 -8.61 -31.08 -5.36
N PRO A 396 -8.48 -29.82 -5.81
CA PRO A 396 -9.21 -29.32 -6.97
C PRO A 396 -8.57 -29.86 -8.26
N PRO A 397 -9.32 -29.93 -9.38
CA PRO A 397 -8.82 -30.51 -10.63
C PRO A 397 -7.64 -29.73 -11.24
N GLU A 398 -7.49 -28.45 -10.91
CA GLU A 398 -6.39 -27.59 -11.39
C GLU A 398 -5.06 -27.83 -10.68
N GLU A 399 -5.04 -28.50 -9.51
CA GLU A 399 -3.80 -28.77 -8.77
C GLU A 399 -3.07 -30.02 -9.30
N PRO A 400 -1.73 -29.98 -9.34
CA PRO A 400 -0.93 -31.08 -9.87
C PRO A 400 -1.08 -32.36 -9.03
N GLU A 401 -0.94 -33.51 -9.69
CA GLU A 401 -1.00 -34.82 -9.03
C GLU A 401 0.32 -35.23 -8.35
N GLN A 402 1.34 -34.39 -8.41
CA GLN A 402 2.65 -34.69 -7.83
C GLN A 402 2.75 -34.09 -6.43
N PRO A 403 3.30 -34.82 -5.45
CA PRO A 403 3.49 -34.29 -4.11
C PRO A 403 4.56 -33.19 -4.15
N LEU A 404 4.35 -32.08 -3.44
CA LEU A 404 5.37 -31.03 -3.34
C LEU A 404 6.46 -31.39 -2.34
N THR A 405 6.05 -31.84 -1.15
CA THR A 405 6.89 -32.15 0.01
C THR A 405 6.08 -32.96 1.05
N GLU A 406 6.62 -33.16 2.25
CA GLU A 406 5.87 -33.68 3.41
C GLU A 406 4.82 -32.67 3.89
N ASN A 407 3.63 -33.12 4.29
CA ASN A 407 2.54 -32.22 4.66
C ASN A 407 2.90 -31.39 5.91
N SER A 408 3.62 -31.98 6.86
CA SER A 408 4.16 -31.26 8.01
C SER A 408 5.04 -30.06 7.64
N LEU A 409 5.82 -30.13 6.54
CA LEU A 409 6.66 -29.01 6.08
C LEU A 409 5.83 -27.89 5.42
N LEU A 410 4.72 -28.23 4.75
CA LEU A 410 3.75 -27.23 4.26
C LEU A 410 3.15 -26.44 5.42
N GLU A 411 2.84 -27.11 6.53
CA GLU A 411 2.30 -26.43 7.70
C GLU A 411 3.31 -25.49 8.36
N VAL A 412 4.60 -25.86 8.41
CA VAL A 412 5.67 -24.96 8.85
C VAL A 412 5.78 -23.74 7.94
N LEU A 413 5.69 -23.93 6.61
CA LEU A 413 5.73 -22.87 5.63
C LEU A 413 4.57 -21.88 5.79
N ASP A 414 3.34 -22.36 5.93
CA ASP A 414 2.16 -21.52 6.20
C ASP A 414 2.35 -20.69 7.49
N GLY A 415 2.86 -21.31 8.56
CA GLY A 415 3.16 -20.60 9.79
C GLY A 415 4.30 -19.57 9.67
N ALA A 416 5.28 -19.78 8.79
CA ALA A 416 6.32 -18.80 8.47
C ALA A 416 5.76 -17.58 7.72
N VAL A 417 4.85 -17.79 6.76
CA VAL A 417 4.14 -16.70 6.07
C VAL A 417 3.30 -15.89 7.08
N MET A 418 2.57 -16.58 7.96
CA MET A 418 1.78 -15.94 9.02
C MET A 418 2.66 -15.14 9.99
N MET A 419 3.80 -15.68 10.42
CA MET A 419 4.76 -14.95 11.27
C MET A 419 5.24 -13.66 10.62
N TYR A 420 5.48 -13.66 9.30
CA TYR A 420 5.87 -12.46 8.58
C TYR A 420 4.80 -11.37 8.67
N ASN A 421 3.53 -11.76 8.46
CA ASN A 421 2.38 -10.87 8.56
C ASN A 421 2.19 -10.27 9.95
N LEU A 422 2.40 -11.06 11.01
CA LEU A 422 2.13 -10.64 12.38
C LEU A 422 3.04 -9.50 12.87
N SER A 423 4.35 -9.57 12.64
CA SER A 423 5.27 -8.54 13.18
C SER A 423 6.55 -8.27 12.38
N VAL A 424 7.03 -9.23 11.59
CA VAL A 424 8.35 -9.14 10.94
C VAL A 424 8.42 -7.94 10.01
N HIS A 425 7.41 -7.73 9.16
CA HIS A 425 7.41 -6.61 8.21
C HIS A 425 7.55 -5.25 8.91
N GLN A 426 6.75 -5.02 9.95
CA GLN A 426 6.77 -3.77 10.71
C GLN A 426 8.14 -3.55 11.37
N GLN A 427 8.75 -4.63 11.87
CA GLN A 427 10.06 -4.54 12.52
C GLN A 427 11.19 -4.25 11.54
N LEU A 428 11.16 -4.83 10.33
CA LEU A 428 12.07 -4.44 9.26
C LEU A 428 11.97 -2.93 9.00
N GLY A 429 10.75 -2.39 8.85
CA GLY A 429 10.56 -0.94 8.67
C GLY A 429 11.21 -0.08 9.76
N LYS A 430 11.06 -0.46 11.04
CA LYS A 430 11.69 0.27 12.17
C LYS A 430 13.21 0.28 12.13
N MET A 431 13.83 -0.80 11.64
CA MET A 431 15.29 -0.93 11.60
C MET A 431 15.94 -0.06 10.51
N VAL A 432 15.18 0.35 9.48
CA VAL A 432 15.64 1.35 8.49
C VAL A 432 15.91 2.70 9.14
N GLY A 433 15.19 3.04 10.21
CA GLY A 433 15.35 4.31 10.93
C GLY A 433 16.79 4.57 11.40
N VAL A 434 17.58 3.53 11.66
CA VAL A 434 19.02 3.70 11.99
C VAL A 434 19.80 4.27 10.81
N SER A 435 19.47 3.88 9.58
CA SER A 435 20.08 4.46 8.38
C SER A 435 19.61 5.89 8.15
N ASP A 436 18.36 6.21 8.47
CA ASP A 436 17.83 7.57 8.36
C ASP A 436 18.50 8.49 9.40
N ASP A 437 18.67 8.03 10.64
CA ASP A 437 19.44 8.72 11.68
C ASP A 437 20.88 9.01 11.21
N VAL A 438 21.58 8.03 10.61
CA VAL A 438 22.94 8.24 10.08
C VAL A 438 22.94 9.35 9.02
N ASN A 439 21.95 9.37 8.12
CA ASN A 439 21.84 10.38 7.08
C ASN A 439 21.55 11.78 7.65
N GLU A 440 20.63 11.88 8.61
CA GLU A 440 20.25 13.14 9.26
C GLU A 440 21.44 13.75 10.00
N TYR A 441 22.14 12.96 10.82
CA TYR A 441 23.33 13.42 11.54
C TYR A 441 24.49 13.74 10.60
N ALA A 442 24.64 13.02 9.49
CA ALA A 442 25.67 13.32 8.48
C ALA A 442 25.39 14.65 7.79
N MET A 443 24.12 14.96 7.51
CA MET A 443 23.70 16.27 7.01
C MET A 443 23.96 17.38 8.04
N ALA A 444 23.60 17.16 9.30
CA ALA A 444 23.82 18.13 10.38
C ALA A 444 25.31 18.43 10.61
N LEU A 445 26.17 17.40 10.54
CA LEU A 445 27.63 17.57 10.62
C LEU A 445 28.13 18.43 9.46
N ARG A 446 27.70 18.15 8.22
CA ARG A 446 28.10 18.94 7.04
C ARG A 446 27.68 20.40 7.16
N ASP A 447 26.43 20.67 7.55
CA ASP A 447 25.94 22.04 7.76
C ASP A 447 26.74 22.76 8.85
N THR A 448 27.15 22.04 9.89
CA THR A 448 28.03 22.56 10.95
C THR A 448 29.43 22.87 10.43
N GLU A 449 30.02 22.01 9.60
CA GLU A 449 31.31 22.23 8.95
C GLU A 449 31.29 23.42 7.99
N ASP A 450 30.21 23.60 7.23
CA ASP A 450 30.03 24.76 6.36
C ASP A 450 29.86 26.05 7.17
N LYS A 451 29.14 26.01 8.30
CA LYS A 451 29.07 27.14 9.25
C LYS A 451 30.45 27.46 9.83
N LEU A 452 31.25 26.44 10.17
CA LEU A 452 32.63 26.62 10.64
C LEU A 452 33.50 27.32 9.57
N ARG A 453 33.43 26.88 8.31
CA ARG A 453 34.16 27.51 7.19
C ARG A 453 33.77 28.98 6.98
N ARG A 454 32.49 29.32 7.21
CA ARG A 454 31.94 30.68 7.06
C ARG A 454 32.09 31.55 8.31
N CYS A 455 32.54 31.00 9.44
CA CYS A 455 32.58 31.71 10.71
C CYS A 455 33.69 32.79 10.73
N PRO A 456 33.38 34.06 11.05
CA PRO A 456 34.38 35.12 11.13
C PRO A 456 35.32 34.93 12.33
N LYS A 457 36.64 35.09 12.11
CA LYS A 457 37.71 34.87 13.12
C LYS A 457 37.59 35.71 14.41
N ARG A 458 36.73 36.73 14.44
CA ARG A 458 36.51 37.62 15.60
C ARG A 458 35.54 37.05 16.65
N ARG A 459 34.63 36.14 16.28
CA ARG A 459 33.64 35.53 17.20
C ARG A 459 34.12 34.16 17.70
N LYS A 460 35.04 34.17 18.68
CA LYS A 460 35.61 32.96 19.27
C LYS A 460 34.58 32.11 20.04
N ASP A 461 33.54 32.76 20.56
CA ASP A 461 32.37 32.15 21.21
C ASP A 461 31.62 31.20 20.27
N ILE A 462 31.28 31.69 19.07
CA ILE A 462 30.57 30.90 18.05
C ILE A 462 31.47 29.77 17.53
N LEU A 463 32.74 30.06 17.29
CA LEU A 463 33.70 29.06 16.82
C LEU A 463 33.84 27.90 17.82
N ALA A 464 33.89 28.19 19.12
CA ALA A 464 33.96 27.18 20.16
C ALA A 464 32.70 26.29 20.20
N GLU A 465 31.51 26.88 20.11
CA GLU A 465 30.25 26.12 20.14
C GLU A 465 30.03 25.28 18.87
N LEU A 466 30.41 25.81 17.70
CA LEU A 466 30.38 25.05 16.45
C LEU A 466 31.39 23.89 16.45
N THR A 467 32.58 24.09 17.01
CA THR A 467 33.59 23.01 17.15
C THR A 467 33.11 21.93 18.11
N LYS A 468 32.46 22.33 19.21
CA LYS A 468 31.83 21.39 20.15
C LYS A 468 30.70 20.60 19.47
N SER A 469 29.85 21.28 18.71
CA SER A 469 28.76 20.66 17.94
C SER A 469 29.30 19.67 16.89
N GLN A 470 30.37 20.04 16.17
CA GLN A 470 31.05 19.17 15.22
C GLN A 470 31.53 17.88 15.89
N LYS A 471 32.19 18.01 17.06
CA LYS A 471 32.67 16.84 17.83
C LYS A 471 31.51 15.93 18.27
N VAL A 472 30.43 16.49 18.81
CA VAL A 472 29.25 15.72 19.25
C VAL A 472 28.59 15.00 18.08
N PHE A 473 28.41 15.67 16.93
CA PHE A 473 27.84 15.04 15.74
C PHE A 473 28.75 13.95 15.18
N SER A 474 30.07 14.16 15.16
CA SER A 474 31.05 13.16 14.73
C SER A 474 31.04 11.91 15.62
N GLU A 475 31.08 12.07 16.95
CA GLU A 475 31.04 10.94 17.89
C GLU A 475 29.72 10.16 17.78
N LYS A 476 28.60 10.88 17.60
CA LYS A 476 27.29 10.26 17.41
C LYS A 476 27.22 9.49 16.08
N LEU A 477 27.78 10.04 15.01
CA LEU A 477 27.86 9.36 13.71
C LEU A 477 28.74 8.11 13.78
N ASP A 478 29.85 8.16 14.49
CA ASP A 478 30.70 7.00 14.70
C ASP A 478 29.98 5.86 15.43
N HIS A 479 29.15 6.21 16.42
CA HIS A 479 28.30 5.25 17.11
C HIS A 479 27.21 4.68 16.17
N LEU A 480 26.50 5.55 15.45
CA LEU A 480 25.42 5.16 14.55
C LEU A 480 25.94 4.32 13.36
N SER A 481 27.10 4.65 12.80
CA SER A 481 27.76 3.91 11.72
C SER A 481 28.07 2.46 12.14
N ARG A 482 28.63 2.25 13.35
CA ARG A 482 28.88 0.90 13.87
C ARG A 482 27.59 0.14 14.19
N ARG A 483 26.56 0.82 14.68
CA ARG A 483 25.23 0.23 14.88
C ARG A 483 24.60 -0.17 13.54
N LEU A 484 24.76 0.65 12.50
CA LEU A 484 24.28 0.36 11.15
C LEU A 484 24.98 -0.89 10.58
N ALA A 485 26.30 -1.03 10.79
CA ALA A 485 27.03 -2.24 10.41
C ALA A 485 26.45 -3.51 11.08
N TRP A 486 26.05 -3.42 12.35
CA TRP A 486 25.38 -4.52 13.05
C TRP A 486 24.03 -4.86 12.43
N VAL A 487 23.19 -3.85 12.16
CA VAL A 487 21.88 -4.04 11.52
C VAL A 487 22.04 -4.64 10.12
N HIS A 488 23.02 -4.17 9.34
CA HIS A 488 23.31 -4.74 8.02
C HIS A 488 23.73 -6.20 8.10
N ALA A 489 24.55 -6.57 9.10
CA ALA A 489 25.00 -7.94 9.26
C ALA A 489 23.89 -8.90 9.74
N THR A 490 22.95 -8.42 10.58
CA THR A 490 21.92 -9.26 11.21
C THR A 490 20.57 -9.26 10.50
N VAL A 491 20.24 -8.19 9.76
CA VAL A 491 18.89 -7.94 9.22
C VAL A 491 18.93 -7.65 7.72
N TYR A 492 19.78 -6.71 7.27
CA TYR A 492 19.85 -6.31 5.86
C TYR A 492 20.98 -6.95 5.08
N SER A 493 21.30 -8.21 5.38
CA SER A 493 22.29 -8.95 4.62
C SER A 493 21.67 -9.53 3.34
N GLN A 494 22.51 -9.81 2.35
CA GLN A 494 22.07 -10.39 1.08
C GLN A 494 21.35 -11.73 1.25
N GLU A 495 21.77 -12.56 2.21
CA GLU A 495 21.08 -13.82 2.52
C GLU A 495 19.68 -13.59 3.08
N LYS A 496 19.52 -12.59 3.96
CA LYS A 496 18.19 -12.25 4.51
C LYS A 496 17.28 -11.66 3.44
N MET A 497 17.83 -10.92 2.49
CA MET A 497 17.10 -10.45 1.31
C MET A 497 16.59 -11.63 0.47
N LEU A 498 17.43 -12.66 0.26
CA LEU A 498 17.03 -13.88 -0.47
C LEU A 498 15.93 -14.66 0.26
N ASP A 499 15.94 -14.70 1.59
CA ASP A 499 14.86 -15.33 2.37
C ASP A 499 13.51 -14.62 2.16
N ILE A 500 13.49 -13.28 2.21
CA ILE A 500 12.26 -12.50 1.98
C ILE A 500 11.82 -12.60 0.52
N TYR A 501 12.77 -12.63 -0.42
CA TYR A 501 12.48 -12.84 -1.83
C TYR A 501 11.91 -14.22 -2.12
N TRP A 502 12.42 -15.26 -1.45
CA TRP A 502 11.86 -16.60 -1.50
C TRP A 502 10.44 -16.62 -0.94
N LEU A 503 10.19 -15.98 0.20
CA LEU A 503 8.85 -15.87 0.80
C LEU A 503 7.86 -15.13 -0.13
N LEU A 504 8.31 -14.07 -0.80
CA LEU A 504 7.53 -13.39 -1.84
C LEU A 504 7.13 -14.38 -2.95
N ARG A 505 8.09 -15.13 -3.51
CA ARG A 505 7.82 -16.11 -4.59
C ARG A 505 6.88 -17.23 -4.14
N VAL A 506 6.99 -17.69 -2.90
CA VAL A 506 6.04 -18.62 -2.27
C VAL A 506 4.64 -18.02 -2.28
N CYS A 507 4.46 -16.79 -1.79
CA CYS A 507 3.15 -16.14 -1.74
C CYS A 507 2.56 -15.95 -3.15
N LEU A 508 3.35 -15.50 -4.12
CA LEU A 508 2.89 -15.32 -5.50
C LEU A 508 2.39 -16.64 -6.10
N ARG A 509 3.13 -17.75 -5.92
CA ARG A 509 2.67 -19.08 -6.37
C ARG A 509 1.41 -19.52 -5.64
N THR A 510 1.34 -19.36 -4.33
CA THR A 510 0.16 -19.69 -3.53
C THR A 510 -1.08 -18.94 -4.04
N ILE A 511 -0.94 -17.64 -4.33
CA ILE A 511 -2.03 -16.80 -4.88
C ILE A 511 -2.45 -17.29 -6.26
N GLU A 512 -1.50 -17.55 -7.17
CA GLU A 512 -1.79 -18.03 -8.53
C GLU A 512 -2.49 -19.39 -8.54
N HIS A 513 -2.06 -20.31 -7.67
CA HIS A 513 -2.69 -21.62 -7.52
C HIS A 513 -4.09 -21.48 -6.91
N GLY A 514 -4.26 -20.64 -5.89
CA GLY A 514 -5.57 -20.32 -5.32
C GLY A 514 -6.52 -19.70 -6.34
N ASP A 515 -6.05 -18.77 -7.15
CA ASP A 515 -6.84 -18.04 -8.15
C ASP A 515 -7.47 -19.00 -9.19
N ARG A 516 -6.77 -20.07 -9.58
CA ARG A 516 -7.25 -21.10 -10.51
C ARG A 516 -8.43 -21.90 -9.99
N THR A 517 -8.63 -21.97 -8.67
CA THR A 517 -9.75 -22.72 -8.04
C THR A 517 -11.12 -22.01 -8.16
N GLY A 518 -11.17 -20.85 -8.82
CA GLY A 518 -12.40 -20.10 -9.04
C GLY A 518 -12.97 -19.51 -7.75
N SER A 519 -14.21 -19.87 -7.41
CA SER A 519 -14.90 -19.37 -6.21
C SER A 519 -14.21 -19.78 -4.90
N LEU A 520 -13.49 -20.90 -4.87
CA LEU A 520 -12.78 -21.36 -3.66
C LEU A 520 -11.60 -20.46 -3.28
N PHE A 521 -11.13 -19.60 -4.19
CA PHE A 521 -10.15 -18.55 -3.87
C PHE A 521 -10.60 -17.65 -2.71
N ALA A 522 -11.91 -17.46 -2.54
CA ALA A 522 -12.48 -16.69 -1.45
C ALA A 522 -12.09 -17.20 -0.04
N PHE A 523 -11.73 -18.48 0.10
CA PHE A 523 -11.31 -19.08 1.38
C PHE A 523 -9.86 -18.78 1.77
N MET A 524 -9.04 -18.25 0.86
CA MET A 524 -7.65 -17.92 1.16
C MET A 524 -7.58 -16.87 2.28
N PRO A 525 -6.71 -17.04 3.29
CA PRO A 525 -6.45 -15.99 4.27
C PRO A 525 -5.90 -14.73 3.59
N GLU A 526 -6.45 -13.56 3.93
CA GLU A 526 -6.09 -12.31 3.25
C GLU A 526 -4.60 -11.94 3.41
N PHE A 527 -3.96 -12.43 4.47
CA PHE A 527 -2.55 -12.13 4.74
C PHE A 527 -1.60 -12.62 3.64
N TYR A 528 -1.98 -13.61 2.81
CA TYR A 528 -1.11 -14.02 1.69
C TYR A 528 -0.91 -12.89 0.68
N LEU A 529 -1.96 -12.13 0.36
CA LEU A 529 -1.86 -10.94 -0.48
C LEU A 529 -1.08 -9.84 0.25
N SER A 530 -1.36 -9.61 1.53
CA SER A 530 -0.63 -8.62 2.35
C SER A 530 0.87 -8.92 2.39
N VAL A 531 1.26 -10.17 2.63
CA VAL A 531 2.66 -10.59 2.69
C VAL A 531 3.33 -10.45 1.33
N ALA A 532 2.66 -10.75 0.21
CA ALA A 532 3.22 -10.51 -1.12
C ALA A 532 3.53 -9.02 -1.37
N ILE A 533 2.58 -8.14 -1.06
CA ILE A 533 2.74 -6.67 -1.19
C ILE A 533 3.87 -6.17 -0.27
N ASN A 534 3.81 -6.57 1.00
CA ASN A 534 4.73 -6.13 2.04
C ASN A 534 6.16 -6.65 1.84
N SER A 535 6.31 -7.88 1.34
CA SER A 535 7.63 -8.43 1.03
C SER A 535 8.28 -7.69 -0.14
N TYR A 536 7.53 -7.39 -1.21
CA TYR A 536 8.03 -6.53 -2.30
C TYR A 536 8.41 -5.13 -1.79
N SER A 537 7.54 -4.52 -0.97
CA SER A 537 7.83 -3.21 -0.35
C SER A 537 9.10 -3.26 0.50
N ALA A 538 9.31 -4.32 1.29
CA ALA A 538 10.50 -4.49 2.11
C ALA A 538 11.77 -4.64 1.26
N LEU A 539 11.76 -5.51 0.25
CA LEU A 539 12.91 -5.71 -0.65
C LEU A 539 13.31 -4.40 -1.33
N LYS A 540 12.32 -3.60 -1.75
CA LYS A 540 12.56 -2.33 -2.43
C LYS A 540 13.00 -1.20 -1.49
N ASN A 541 12.26 -0.99 -0.40
CA ASN A 541 12.39 0.20 0.43
C ASN A 541 13.35 -0.01 1.61
N TYR A 542 13.45 -1.24 2.13
CA TYR A 542 14.27 -1.55 3.31
C TYR A 542 15.63 -2.14 2.93
N PHE A 543 15.66 -3.09 1.98
CA PHE A 543 16.92 -3.67 1.48
C PHE A 543 17.54 -2.86 0.34
N GLY A 544 16.72 -2.17 -0.48
CA GLY A 544 17.16 -1.36 -1.62
C GLY A 544 18.28 -0.34 -1.37
N PRO A 545 18.43 0.28 -0.17
CA PRO A 545 19.56 1.16 0.12
C PRO A 545 20.92 0.46 0.19
N VAL A 546 20.93 -0.86 0.42
CA VAL A 546 22.13 -1.67 0.64
C VAL A 546 22.38 -2.63 -0.52
N HIS A 547 21.31 -3.19 -1.07
CA HIS A 547 21.35 -4.24 -2.10
C HIS A 547 20.43 -3.90 -3.27
N SER A 548 20.89 -4.15 -4.49
CA SER A 548 20.05 -3.97 -5.68
C SER A 548 19.09 -5.15 -5.83
N MET A 549 17.80 -4.88 -5.99
CA MET A 549 16.83 -5.94 -6.31
C MET A 549 17.06 -6.55 -7.70
N GLU A 550 17.73 -5.83 -8.60
CA GLU A 550 18.01 -6.31 -9.97
C GLU A 550 18.98 -7.50 -9.99
N GLU A 551 19.74 -7.70 -8.91
CA GLU A 551 20.66 -8.84 -8.75
C GLU A 551 19.94 -10.13 -8.33
N LEU A 552 18.63 -10.07 -8.02
CA LEU A 552 17.86 -11.24 -7.61
C LEU A 552 17.55 -12.18 -8.79
N PRO A 553 17.61 -13.51 -8.59
CA PRO A 553 17.40 -14.47 -9.66
C PRO A 553 15.94 -14.49 -10.12
N GLY A 554 15.68 -14.21 -11.40
CA GLY A 554 14.32 -14.16 -11.92
C GLY A 554 13.52 -12.94 -11.47
N TYR A 555 14.22 -11.85 -11.11
CA TYR A 555 13.60 -10.59 -10.65
C TYR A 555 12.52 -10.08 -11.59
N GLU A 556 12.80 -9.98 -12.89
CA GLU A 556 11.84 -9.47 -13.88
C GLU A 556 10.57 -10.33 -13.99
N GLU A 557 10.71 -11.65 -13.95
CA GLU A 557 9.59 -12.58 -13.96
C GLU A 557 8.75 -12.42 -12.69
N THR A 558 9.40 -12.31 -11.53
CA THR A 558 8.73 -12.11 -10.25
C THR A 558 7.94 -10.81 -10.22
N LEU A 559 8.51 -9.73 -10.77
CA LEU A 559 7.79 -8.46 -10.92
C LEU A 559 6.57 -8.60 -11.84
N THR A 560 6.70 -9.35 -12.93
CA THR A 560 5.61 -9.54 -13.90
C THR A 560 4.47 -10.35 -13.28
N ARG A 561 4.80 -11.36 -12.46
CA ARG A 561 3.82 -12.17 -11.71
C ARG A 561 3.09 -11.35 -10.65
N LEU A 562 3.82 -10.54 -9.87
CA LEU A 562 3.19 -9.60 -8.94
C LEU A 562 2.33 -8.57 -9.67
N ALA A 563 2.77 -8.06 -10.82
CA ALA A 563 1.98 -7.16 -11.65
C ALA A 563 0.65 -7.79 -12.09
N ALA A 564 0.68 -9.05 -12.53
CA ALA A 564 -0.52 -9.80 -12.94
C ALA A 564 -1.51 -9.96 -11.77
N ILE A 565 -1.01 -10.30 -10.58
CA ILE A 565 -1.82 -10.40 -9.34
C ILE A 565 -2.44 -9.04 -9.00
N LEU A 566 -1.66 -7.96 -8.98
CA LEU A 566 -2.15 -6.62 -8.65
C LEU A 566 -3.19 -6.13 -9.69
N ALA A 567 -2.91 -6.32 -10.98
CA ALA A 567 -3.77 -5.91 -12.09
C ALA A 567 -5.10 -6.68 -12.13
N LYS A 568 -5.13 -7.94 -11.70
CA LYS A 568 -6.35 -8.75 -11.65
C LYS A 568 -7.14 -8.50 -10.37
N HIS A 569 -6.50 -8.53 -9.21
CA HIS A 569 -7.19 -8.66 -7.94
C HIS A 569 -7.68 -7.35 -7.31
N PHE A 570 -7.19 -6.18 -7.74
CA PHE A 570 -7.65 -4.89 -7.19
C PHE A 570 -9.16 -4.61 -7.43
N ALA A 571 -9.75 -5.25 -8.45
CA ALA A 571 -11.16 -5.16 -8.81
C ALA A 571 -11.88 -6.52 -8.79
N ASP A 572 -11.30 -7.53 -8.12
CA ASP A 572 -11.86 -8.89 -8.06
C ASP A 572 -13.01 -8.97 -7.05
N THR A 573 -14.18 -9.38 -7.52
CA THR A 573 -15.41 -9.46 -6.73
C THR A 573 -15.37 -10.54 -5.65
N ARG A 574 -14.44 -11.50 -5.75
CA ARG A 574 -14.23 -12.53 -4.71
C ARG A 574 -13.56 -11.96 -3.46
N ILE A 575 -12.91 -10.80 -3.58
CA ILE A 575 -12.27 -10.09 -2.47
C ILE A 575 -13.25 -9.06 -1.92
N VAL A 576 -13.74 -9.30 -0.70
CA VAL A 576 -14.76 -8.49 -0.04
C VAL A 576 -14.13 -7.51 0.96
N GLY A 577 -13.03 -7.91 1.62
CA GLY A 577 -12.36 -7.09 2.63
C GLY A 577 -11.93 -5.72 2.08
N THR A 578 -12.37 -4.64 2.73
CA THR A 578 -12.10 -3.26 2.27
C THR A 578 -10.62 -2.91 2.41
N ASP A 579 -9.98 -3.35 3.50
CA ASP A 579 -8.61 -3.00 3.84
C ASP A 579 -7.61 -3.64 2.87
N ILE A 580 -7.83 -4.91 2.52
CA ILE A 580 -7.00 -5.59 1.52
C ILE A 580 -7.22 -5.06 0.11
N ARG A 581 -8.45 -4.66 -0.25
CA ARG A 581 -8.74 -4.01 -1.54
C ARG A 581 -8.03 -2.66 -1.65
N ASP A 582 -8.05 -1.85 -0.59
CA ASP A 582 -7.33 -0.58 -0.56
C ASP A 582 -5.80 -0.83 -0.63
N SER A 583 -5.30 -1.83 0.08
CA SER A 583 -3.89 -2.24 0.01
C SER A 583 -3.46 -2.67 -1.39
N LEU A 584 -4.27 -3.47 -2.10
CA LEU A 584 -4.02 -3.85 -3.50
C LEU A 584 -4.02 -2.64 -4.43
N MET A 585 -4.98 -1.73 -4.24
CA MET A 585 -5.08 -0.50 -5.02
C MET A 585 -3.86 0.39 -4.83
N GLN A 586 -3.47 0.64 -3.58
CA GLN A 586 -2.29 1.42 -3.22
C GLN A 586 -1.01 0.76 -3.71
N ALA A 587 -0.92 -0.58 -3.63
CA ALA A 587 0.21 -1.33 -4.14
C ALA A 587 0.34 -1.17 -5.65
N LEU A 588 -0.73 -1.36 -6.42
CA LEU A 588 -0.76 -1.15 -7.88
C LEU A 588 -0.38 0.28 -8.24
N ALA A 589 -0.92 1.25 -7.50
CA ALA A 589 -0.66 2.65 -7.75
C ALA A 589 0.80 3.03 -7.49
N SER A 590 1.41 2.49 -6.43
CA SER A 590 2.86 2.58 -6.20
C SER A 590 3.64 1.85 -7.29
N TYR A 591 3.15 0.70 -7.77
CA TYR A 591 3.82 -0.15 -8.76
C TYR A 591 4.01 0.56 -10.11
N VAL A 592 2.98 1.26 -10.60
CA VAL A 592 3.06 2.02 -11.86
C VAL A 592 3.95 3.26 -11.76
N CYS A 593 4.40 3.66 -10.56
CA CYS A 593 5.26 4.82 -10.41
C CYS A 593 6.72 4.59 -10.75
N TYR A 594 7.18 3.34 -10.90
CA TYR A 594 8.60 3.07 -11.10
C TYR A 594 8.85 2.33 -12.43
N PRO A 595 9.94 2.65 -13.16
CA PRO A 595 10.14 2.14 -14.52
C PRO A 595 10.15 0.61 -14.64
N HIS A 596 10.85 -0.11 -13.76
CA HIS A 596 10.95 -1.58 -13.84
C HIS A 596 9.63 -2.28 -13.53
N SER A 597 8.90 -1.79 -12.52
CA SER A 597 7.60 -2.34 -12.15
C SER A 597 6.51 -1.95 -13.14
N LEU A 598 6.56 -0.75 -13.76
CA LEU A 598 5.66 -0.38 -14.85
C LEU A 598 5.89 -1.27 -16.09
N ARG A 599 7.15 -1.50 -16.48
CA ARG A 599 7.48 -2.46 -17.57
C ARG A 599 6.95 -3.86 -17.27
N ALA A 600 6.94 -4.27 -16.00
CA ALA A 600 6.36 -5.54 -15.61
C ALA A 600 4.83 -5.57 -15.83
N VAL A 601 4.12 -4.47 -15.56
CA VAL A 601 2.69 -4.32 -15.92
C VAL A 601 2.50 -4.37 -17.43
N GLU A 602 3.40 -3.79 -18.21
CA GLU A 602 3.32 -3.80 -19.68
C GLU A 602 3.54 -5.20 -20.29
N ARG A 603 4.25 -6.09 -19.59
CA ARG A 603 4.55 -7.47 -20.01
C ARG A 603 3.46 -8.49 -19.67
N ILE A 604 2.48 -8.16 -18.83
CA ILE A 604 1.40 -9.10 -18.50
C ILE A 604 0.52 -9.38 -19.75
N PRO A 605 -0.24 -10.49 -19.78
CA PRO A 605 -1.10 -10.82 -20.91
C PRO A 605 -2.05 -9.68 -21.29
N GLU A 606 -2.27 -9.49 -22.59
CA GLU A 606 -3.07 -8.37 -23.12
C GLU A 606 -4.48 -8.34 -22.55
N GLU A 607 -5.15 -9.50 -22.48
CA GLU A 607 -6.48 -9.62 -21.88
C GLU A 607 -6.54 -9.07 -20.44
N GLN A 608 -5.50 -9.32 -19.65
CA GLN A 608 -5.40 -8.80 -18.29
C GLN A 608 -5.11 -7.30 -18.25
N ARG A 609 -4.27 -6.77 -19.16
CA ARG A 609 -4.03 -5.32 -19.29
C ARG A 609 -5.32 -4.58 -19.64
N VAL A 610 -6.07 -5.10 -20.62
CA VAL A 610 -7.34 -4.52 -21.05
C VAL A 610 -8.39 -4.60 -19.93
N ALA A 611 -8.48 -5.73 -19.21
CA ALA A 611 -9.37 -5.87 -18.06
C ALA A 611 -9.03 -4.91 -16.91
N MET A 612 -7.74 -4.71 -16.63
CA MET A 612 -7.25 -3.74 -15.66
C MET A 612 -7.67 -2.32 -16.05
N VAL A 613 -7.38 -1.89 -17.29
CA VAL A 613 -7.75 -0.55 -17.78
C VAL A 613 -9.26 -0.35 -17.78
N ARG A 614 -10.04 -1.36 -18.18
CA ARG A 614 -11.52 -1.31 -18.09
C ARG A 614 -12.00 -1.08 -16.65
N SER A 615 -11.36 -1.72 -15.67
CA SER A 615 -11.68 -1.54 -14.25
C SER A 615 -11.27 -0.16 -13.70
N LEU A 616 -10.24 0.47 -14.29
CA LEU A 616 -9.84 1.86 -14.00
C LEU A 616 -10.79 2.90 -14.59
N LEU A 617 -11.37 2.60 -15.76
CA LEU A 617 -12.35 3.45 -16.47
C LEU A 617 -13.80 3.26 -15.97
N ALA A 618 -14.02 2.41 -14.96
CA ALA A 618 -15.35 2.27 -14.38
C ALA A 618 -15.81 3.59 -13.74
N PRO A 619 -17.12 3.91 -13.77
CA PRO A 619 -17.64 5.18 -13.25
C PRO A 619 -17.28 5.42 -11.79
N TYR A 620 -17.06 6.68 -11.42
CA TYR A 620 -16.66 7.08 -10.06
C TYR A 620 -17.80 7.02 -9.04
N GLU A 621 -19.02 6.71 -9.46
CA GLU A 621 -20.19 6.60 -8.59
C GLU A 621 -20.13 5.33 -7.73
N GLN A 622 -20.45 5.45 -6.43
CA GLN A 622 -20.55 4.35 -5.47
C GLN A 622 -19.25 3.55 -5.22
N ARG A 623 -18.06 4.08 -5.56
CA ARG A 623 -16.77 3.47 -5.23
C ARG A 623 -15.70 4.50 -4.86
N PRO A 624 -14.69 4.13 -4.06
CA PRO A 624 -13.47 4.91 -3.94
C PRO A 624 -12.76 5.02 -5.31
N TRP A 625 -12.52 6.25 -5.77
CA TRP A 625 -11.99 6.53 -7.12
C TRP A 625 -10.68 7.32 -7.14
N ALA A 626 -10.29 7.95 -6.03
CA ALA A 626 -9.10 8.81 -5.99
C ALA A 626 -7.83 8.06 -6.41
N GLN A 627 -7.64 6.82 -5.94
CA GLN A 627 -6.48 6.00 -6.29
C GLN A 627 -6.51 5.54 -7.76
N THR A 628 -7.66 5.16 -8.30
CA THR A 628 -7.76 4.80 -9.73
C THR A 628 -7.51 5.98 -10.64
N ASN A 629 -8.01 7.17 -10.27
CA ASN A 629 -7.70 8.40 -10.96
C ASN A 629 -6.19 8.70 -10.90
N TRP A 630 -5.57 8.51 -9.74
CA TRP A 630 -4.13 8.71 -9.58
C TRP A 630 -3.28 7.77 -10.42
N ILE A 631 -3.69 6.50 -10.58
CA ILE A 631 -3.06 5.55 -11.53
C ILE A 631 -3.11 6.13 -12.96
N LEU A 632 -4.29 6.56 -13.43
CA LEU A 632 -4.44 7.13 -14.78
C LEU A 632 -3.55 8.36 -14.99
N VAL A 633 -3.52 9.28 -14.01
CA VAL A 633 -2.63 10.45 -14.04
C VAL A 633 -1.17 10.04 -14.10
N ARG A 634 -0.77 8.97 -13.40
CA ARG A 634 0.61 8.49 -13.42
C ARG A 634 1.01 7.92 -14.77
N LEU A 635 0.11 7.19 -15.44
CA LEU A 635 0.31 6.67 -16.79
C LEU A 635 0.45 7.80 -17.82
N TRP A 636 -0.16 8.97 -17.57
CA TRP A 636 -0.08 10.18 -18.40
C TRP A 636 1.16 11.05 -18.13
N ARG A 637 1.72 10.98 -16.92
CA ARG A 637 2.78 11.90 -16.48
C ARG A 637 4.03 11.81 -17.34
N GLY A 638 4.32 12.91 -18.06
CA GLY A 638 5.38 13.02 -19.07
C GLY A 638 4.86 13.32 -20.48
N CYS A 639 3.60 13.00 -20.77
CA CYS A 639 2.96 13.22 -22.08
C CYS A 639 2.13 14.52 -22.14
N GLY A 640 1.58 14.98 -21.01
CA GLY A 640 0.77 16.20 -20.95
C GLY A 640 1.55 17.50 -21.14
N PHE A 641 0.84 18.57 -21.53
CA PHE A 641 1.39 19.92 -21.69
C PHE A 641 2.06 20.33 -20.39
N GLY A 642 3.34 20.72 -20.46
CA GLY A 642 4.15 21.11 -19.29
C GLY A 642 4.18 20.08 -18.14
N TYR A 643 3.80 18.82 -18.36
CA TYR A 643 3.63 17.83 -17.28
C TYR A 643 4.84 16.92 -17.08
N ARG A 644 6.03 17.53 -16.99
CA ARG A 644 7.33 16.84 -16.91
C ARG A 644 8.03 17.00 -15.55
N TYR A 645 7.40 17.69 -14.62
CA TYR A 645 7.98 18.00 -13.32
C TYR A 645 7.89 16.83 -12.34
N THR A 646 8.92 16.63 -11.51
CA THR A 646 8.94 15.69 -10.38
C THR A 646 8.32 16.30 -9.12
N ARG A 647 8.65 17.57 -8.85
CA ARG A 647 8.01 18.45 -7.87
C ARG A 647 7.44 19.66 -8.55
N LEU A 648 6.46 20.28 -7.91
CA LEU A 648 5.92 21.54 -8.40
C LEU A 648 7.04 22.59 -8.49
N PRO A 649 7.14 23.34 -9.60
CA PRO A 649 8.26 24.26 -9.85
C PRO A 649 8.51 25.31 -8.75
N HIS A 650 7.48 25.71 -8.01
CA HIS A 650 7.60 26.69 -6.93
C HIS A 650 8.22 26.13 -5.64
N LEU A 651 8.36 24.81 -5.51
CA LEU A 651 8.93 24.12 -4.35
C LEU A 651 10.43 23.87 -4.55
N LEU A 652 11.25 24.89 -4.27
CA LEU A 652 12.69 24.96 -4.60
C LEU A 652 13.67 24.11 -3.75
N LYS A 653 13.23 23.19 -2.89
CA LYS A 653 14.15 22.38 -2.07
C LYS A 653 13.80 20.90 -2.05
N THR A 654 14.70 20.08 -2.59
CA THR A 654 14.72 18.64 -2.37
C THR A 654 15.30 18.35 -0.99
N LYS A 655 14.51 17.73 -0.11
CA LYS A 655 15.08 16.95 1.00
C LYS A 655 15.45 15.55 0.47
N PRO A 656 16.55 14.93 0.92
CA PRO A 656 16.95 13.59 0.46
C PRO A 656 15.95 12.47 0.79
N GLU A 657 15.16 12.65 1.84
CA GLU A 657 14.13 11.71 2.33
C GLU A 657 13.00 11.48 1.33
N ASP A 658 12.76 12.46 0.46
CA ASP A 658 11.60 12.53 -0.41
C ASP A 658 11.76 11.70 -1.72
N ALA A 659 12.98 11.21 -2.03
CA ALA A 659 13.27 10.51 -3.29
C ALA A 659 12.57 9.13 -3.42
N ASN A 660 12.16 8.53 -2.29
CA ASN A 660 11.50 7.23 -2.27
C ASN A 660 9.98 7.32 -2.37
N LEU A 661 9.38 8.51 -2.25
CA LEU A 661 7.94 8.66 -2.38
C LEU A 661 7.50 8.37 -3.83
N PRO A 662 6.46 7.53 -4.04
CA PRO A 662 5.90 7.27 -5.36
C PRO A 662 5.50 8.56 -6.12
N SER A 663 5.02 9.58 -5.41
CA SER A 663 4.62 10.88 -5.97
C SER A 663 5.77 11.68 -6.56
N LEU A 664 7.01 11.45 -6.08
CA LEU A 664 8.20 12.22 -6.46
C LEU A 664 9.12 11.50 -7.46
N GLN A 665 8.67 10.36 -7.98
CA GLN A 665 9.37 9.64 -9.03
C GLN A 665 9.39 10.43 -10.36
N LYS A 666 10.48 10.28 -11.12
CA LYS A 666 10.62 10.87 -12.47
C LYS A 666 9.42 10.47 -13.37
N PRO A 667 8.94 11.33 -14.27
CA PRO A 667 7.93 10.95 -15.27
C PRO A 667 8.32 9.65 -16.00
N CYS A 668 7.38 8.71 -16.05
CA CYS A 668 7.53 7.44 -16.76
C CYS A 668 6.16 7.01 -17.31
N PRO A 669 5.69 7.67 -18.39
CA PRO A 669 4.38 7.38 -18.96
C PRO A 669 4.36 6.00 -19.62
N SER A 670 3.19 5.36 -19.66
CA SER A 670 2.97 4.10 -20.41
C SER A 670 2.09 4.35 -21.62
N THR A 671 2.72 4.49 -22.79
CA THR A 671 1.98 4.67 -24.06
C THR A 671 1.14 3.45 -24.41
N LEU A 672 1.56 2.26 -23.98
CA LEU A 672 0.85 1.00 -24.20
C LEU A 672 -0.49 0.96 -23.44
N LEU A 673 -0.49 1.30 -22.15
CA LEU A 673 -1.73 1.34 -21.36
C LEU A 673 -2.61 2.53 -21.74
N GLN A 674 -2.02 3.64 -22.17
CA GLN A 674 -2.77 4.75 -22.79
C GLN A 674 -3.49 4.31 -24.07
N GLN A 675 -2.84 3.50 -24.93
CA GLN A 675 -3.48 2.97 -26.14
C GLN A 675 -4.66 2.05 -25.79
N HIS A 676 -4.51 1.14 -24.82
CA HIS A 676 -5.61 0.30 -24.33
C HIS A 676 -6.80 1.13 -23.81
N MET A 677 -6.51 2.23 -23.10
CA MET A 677 -7.54 3.18 -22.68
C MET A 677 -8.24 3.82 -23.89
N ALA A 678 -7.46 4.23 -24.89
CA ALA A 678 -8.00 4.85 -26.10
C ALA A 678 -8.95 3.90 -26.85
N ASP A 679 -8.56 2.64 -27.00
CA ASP A 679 -9.34 1.63 -27.73
C ASP A 679 -10.64 1.28 -26.97
N LEU A 680 -10.58 1.09 -25.66
CA LEU A 680 -11.77 0.86 -24.82
C LEU A 680 -12.78 2.01 -24.88
N LEU A 681 -12.31 3.25 -24.93
CA LEU A 681 -13.16 4.43 -25.05
C LEU A 681 -13.78 4.59 -26.45
N ARG A 682 -13.19 3.97 -27.48
CA ARG A 682 -13.75 3.92 -28.85
C ARG A 682 -14.79 2.83 -29.03
N GLU A 683 -14.59 1.66 -28.42
CA GLU A 683 -15.41 0.46 -28.65
C GLU A 683 -16.80 0.51 -27.99
N GLY A 684 -16.93 1.15 -26.81
CA GLY A 684 -18.17 1.10 -26.02
C GLY A 684 -19.07 2.34 -26.17
N PRO A 685 -20.33 2.22 -26.64
CA PRO A 685 -21.23 3.36 -26.74
C PRO A 685 -21.56 3.98 -25.37
N ASP A 686 -21.50 3.20 -24.29
CA ASP A 686 -21.83 3.65 -22.93
C ASP A 686 -20.60 3.89 -22.03
N VAL A 687 -19.44 3.29 -22.34
CA VAL A 687 -18.24 3.34 -21.49
C VAL A 687 -17.70 4.76 -21.41
N ALA A 688 -17.44 5.38 -22.56
CA ALA A 688 -16.91 6.74 -22.62
C ALA A 688 -17.87 7.78 -22.01
N PRO A 689 -19.17 7.82 -22.37
CA PRO A 689 -20.10 8.76 -21.76
C PRO A 689 -20.25 8.58 -20.25
N SER A 690 -20.39 7.33 -19.75
CA SER A 690 -20.57 7.07 -18.32
C SER A 690 -19.33 7.48 -17.52
N PHE A 691 -18.14 7.09 -17.98
CA PHE A 691 -16.88 7.48 -17.35
C PHE A 691 -16.70 9.00 -17.35
N LEU A 692 -16.78 9.65 -18.51
CA LEU A 692 -16.52 11.09 -18.63
C LEU A 692 -17.54 11.94 -17.88
N ASN A 693 -18.82 11.54 -17.86
CA ASN A 693 -19.82 12.22 -17.05
C ASN A 693 -19.46 12.15 -15.56
N SER A 694 -19.01 10.99 -15.07
CA SER A 694 -18.57 10.84 -13.69
C SER A 694 -17.32 11.68 -13.38
N VAL A 695 -16.33 11.75 -14.29
CA VAL A 695 -15.12 12.59 -14.14
C VAL A 695 -15.49 14.07 -14.10
N LEU A 696 -16.34 14.55 -15.01
CA LEU A 696 -16.79 15.95 -15.05
C LEU A 696 -17.62 16.30 -13.80
N ASN A 697 -18.46 15.39 -13.31
CA ASN A 697 -19.20 15.56 -12.05
C ASN A 697 -18.24 15.72 -10.86
N GLN A 698 -17.25 14.83 -10.73
CA GLN A 698 -16.27 14.89 -9.64
C GLN A 698 -15.38 16.13 -9.74
N LEU A 699 -15.04 16.59 -10.95
CA LEU A 699 -14.26 17.82 -11.14
C LEU A 699 -15.06 19.03 -10.66
N ASN A 700 -16.33 19.12 -11.06
CA ASN A 700 -17.20 20.20 -10.62
C ASN A 700 -17.34 20.23 -9.09
N TRP A 701 -17.55 19.06 -8.47
CA TRP A 701 -17.62 18.94 -7.02
C TRP A 701 -16.30 19.33 -6.33
N ALA A 702 -15.19 18.69 -6.69
CA ALA A 702 -13.89 18.91 -6.06
C ALA A 702 -13.42 20.37 -6.18
N PHE A 703 -13.65 20.99 -7.34
CA PHE A 703 -13.28 22.39 -7.57
C PHE A 703 -14.19 23.35 -6.80
N SER A 704 -15.50 23.07 -6.72
CA SER A 704 -16.43 23.89 -5.94
C SER A 704 -16.12 23.85 -4.45
N GLU A 705 -15.86 22.66 -3.89
CA GLU A 705 -15.44 22.49 -2.50
C GLU A 705 -14.11 23.21 -2.22
N PHE A 706 -13.14 23.11 -3.14
CA PHE A 706 -11.89 23.85 -3.04
C PHE A 706 -12.10 25.36 -2.97
N ILE A 707 -12.94 25.93 -3.83
CA ILE A 707 -13.24 27.36 -3.82
C ILE A 707 -13.96 27.76 -2.54
N GLY A 708 -14.93 26.96 -2.07
CA GLY A 708 -15.64 27.20 -0.80
C GLY A 708 -14.67 27.25 0.38
N MET A 709 -13.77 26.27 0.49
CA MET A 709 -12.76 26.24 1.55
C MET A 709 -11.78 27.41 1.46
N ILE A 710 -11.34 27.81 0.27
CA ILE A 710 -10.49 29.00 0.12
C ILE A 710 -11.20 30.26 0.62
N GLN A 711 -12.51 30.40 0.37
CA GLN A 711 -13.29 31.53 0.86
C GLN A 711 -13.37 31.54 2.39
N GLU A 712 -13.62 30.38 3.00
CA GLU A 712 -13.64 30.24 4.46
C GLU A 712 -12.28 30.56 5.10
N ILE A 713 -11.20 30.03 4.53
CA ILE A 713 -9.83 30.27 4.99
C ILE A 713 -9.50 31.77 4.93
N GLN A 714 -9.89 32.45 3.86
CA GLN A 714 -9.67 33.89 3.74
C GLN A 714 -10.50 34.68 4.76
N GLN A 715 -11.79 34.37 4.92
CA GLN A 715 -12.63 35.05 5.92
C GLN A 715 -12.08 34.86 7.34
N ALA A 716 -11.54 33.67 7.64
CA ALA A 716 -10.88 33.40 8.91
C ALA A 716 -9.57 34.19 9.06
N ALA A 717 -8.77 34.31 7.99
CA ALA A 717 -7.51 35.05 7.99
C ALA A 717 -7.69 36.58 8.09
N GLU A 718 -8.83 37.12 7.63
CA GLU A 718 -9.13 38.56 7.67
C GLU A 718 -9.70 39.03 9.03
N ARG A 719 -10.24 38.11 9.86
CA ARG A 719 -10.70 38.44 11.22
C ARG A 719 -9.47 38.60 12.14
N LEU A 720 -9.21 39.83 12.58
CA LEU A 720 -8.05 40.25 13.40
C LEU A 720 -7.89 39.56 14.77
N GLU A 721 -8.79 38.67 15.17
CA GLU A 721 -8.64 37.82 16.35
C GLU A 721 -8.00 36.50 15.95
N ARG A 722 -6.82 36.21 16.52
CA ARG A 722 -5.96 35.04 16.26
C ARG A 722 -6.75 33.71 16.18
N ASN A 723 -7.27 33.38 15.00
CA ASN A 723 -7.86 32.09 14.73
C ASN A 723 -6.85 31.24 13.97
N PHE A 724 -6.27 30.26 14.66
CA PHE A 724 -5.55 29.17 14.00
C PHE A 724 -6.52 28.47 13.05
N VAL A 725 -6.34 28.66 11.74
CA VAL A 725 -7.03 27.81 10.76
C VAL A 725 -6.57 26.38 11.02
N ASP A 726 -7.52 25.47 11.22
CA ASP A 726 -7.22 24.09 11.56
C ASP A 726 -6.32 23.48 10.46
N SER A 727 -5.16 22.94 10.85
CA SER A 727 -4.23 22.28 9.93
C SER A 727 -4.92 21.14 9.16
N ARG A 728 -5.94 20.50 9.75
CA ARG A 728 -6.75 19.51 9.04
C ARG A 728 -7.55 20.12 7.90
N GLN A 729 -8.19 21.27 8.11
CA GLN A 729 -8.94 21.97 7.06
C GLN A 729 -8.03 22.41 5.91
N LEU A 730 -6.83 22.92 6.21
CA LEU A 730 -5.84 23.26 5.18
C LEU A 730 -5.46 22.04 4.33
N LYS A 731 -5.23 20.87 4.96
CA LYS A 731 -4.92 19.63 4.23
C LYS A 731 -6.08 19.15 3.36
N VAL A 732 -7.32 19.27 3.82
CA VAL A 732 -8.51 18.93 3.01
C VAL A 732 -8.63 19.87 1.82
N CYS A 733 -8.39 21.18 2.02
CA CYS A 733 -8.35 22.17 0.94
C CYS A 733 -7.30 21.83 -0.12
N ALA A 734 -6.06 21.53 0.29
CA ALA A 734 -5.02 21.06 -0.62
C ALA A 734 -5.42 19.76 -1.34
N THR A 735 -6.08 18.82 -0.64
CA THR A 735 -6.55 17.57 -1.24
C THR A 735 -7.60 17.82 -2.34
N CYS A 736 -8.57 18.72 -2.11
CA CYS A 736 -9.56 19.09 -3.13
C CYS A 736 -8.92 19.78 -4.35
N PHE A 737 -7.88 20.61 -4.12
CA PHE A 737 -7.08 21.18 -5.20
C PHE A 737 -6.36 20.08 -6.01
N ASP A 738 -5.65 19.18 -5.34
CA ASP A 738 -4.91 18.09 -5.96
C ASP A 738 -5.85 17.15 -6.75
N LEU A 739 -7.03 16.86 -6.21
CA LEU A 739 -8.08 16.12 -6.90
C LEU A 739 -8.54 16.85 -8.16
N SER A 740 -8.80 18.15 -8.09
CA SER A 740 -9.20 18.97 -9.25
C SER A 740 -8.15 18.93 -10.36
N VAL A 741 -6.87 19.13 -10.01
CA VAL A 741 -5.75 19.03 -10.96
C VAL A 741 -5.66 17.63 -11.56
N SER A 742 -5.79 16.59 -10.74
CA SER A 742 -5.69 15.20 -11.20
C SER A 742 -6.80 14.84 -12.20
N LEU A 743 -8.03 15.31 -11.96
CA LEU A 743 -9.17 15.10 -12.87
C LEU A 743 -8.97 15.86 -14.18
N LEU A 744 -8.47 17.10 -14.13
CA LEU A 744 -8.08 17.86 -15.33
C LEU A 744 -7.00 17.13 -16.15
N ARG A 745 -6.02 16.49 -15.50
CA ARG A 745 -5.00 15.68 -16.21
C ARG A 745 -5.57 14.42 -16.87
N VAL A 746 -6.56 13.78 -16.27
CA VAL A 746 -7.27 12.66 -16.92
C VAL A 746 -8.10 13.14 -18.12
N LEU A 747 -8.74 14.31 -18.02
CA LEU A 747 -9.44 14.92 -19.14
C LEU A 747 -8.46 15.31 -20.27
N GLU A 748 -7.33 15.91 -19.94
CA GLU A 748 -6.24 16.21 -20.89
C GLU A 748 -5.78 14.95 -21.63
N MET A 749 -5.50 13.86 -20.90
CA MET A 749 -5.15 12.57 -21.47
C MET A 749 -6.23 12.06 -22.42
N THR A 750 -7.50 12.05 -21.96
CA THR A 750 -8.61 11.47 -22.72
C THR A 750 -8.86 12.22 -24.04
N ILE A 751 -8.85 13.55 -24.01
CA ILE A 751 -9.04 14.41 -25.20
C ILE A 751 -7.84 14.29 -26.14
N THR A 752 -6.65 14.06 -25.59
CA THR A 752 -5.45 13.85 -26.41
C THR A 752 -5.53 12.55 -27.19
N LEU A 753 -5.91 11.46 -26.51
CA LEU A 753 -5.96 10.10 -27.07
C LEU A 753 -7.18 9.85 -27.97
N VAL A 754 -8.36 10.38 -27.61
CA VAL A 754 -9.63 10.10 -28.28
C VAL A 754 -10.47 11.38 -28.47
N PRO A 755 -9.97 12.37 -29.24
CA PRO A 755 -10.65 13.66 -29.44
C PRO A 755 -12.04 13.54 -30.06
N GLU A 756 -12.30 12.48 -30.84
CA GLU A 756 -13.58 12.21 -31.49
C GLU A 756 -14.76 12.11 -30.51
N ILE A 757 -14.54 11.72 -29.24
CA ILE A 757 -15.60 11.67 -28.22
C ILE A 757 -16.15 13.08 -27.89
N PHE A 758 -15.36 14.13 -28.10
CA PHE A 758 -15.78 15.51 -27.84
C PHE A 758 -16.13 16.25 -29.13
N LEU A 759 -15.44 15.93 -30.23
CA LEU A 759 -15.50 16.72 -31.46
C LEU A 759 -16.43 16.15 -32.54
N ASP A 760 -16.77 14.86 -32.47
CA ASP A 760 -17.68 14.21 -33.44
C ASP A 760 -19.14 14.26 -32.97
N TRP A 761 -19.90 15.22 -33.50
CA TRP A 761 -21.33 15.37 -33.23
C TRP A 761 -22.22 14.30 -33.90
N SER A 762 -21.65 13.37 -34.67
CA SER A 762 -22.39 12.16 -35.07
C SER A 762 -22.79 11.32 -33.85
N ARG A 763 -22.04 11.45 -32.75
CA ARG A 763 -22.34 10.80 -31.47
C ARG A 763 -23.24 11.71 -30.61
N PRO A 764 -24.31 11.17 -30.03
CA PRO A 764 -25.34 11.98 -29.34
C PRO A 764 -24.82 12.69 -28.08
N THR A 765 -23.76 12.19 -27.46
CA THR A 765 -23.22 12.72 -26.19
C THR A 765 -22.08 13.71 -26.35
N SER A 766 -21.46 13.82 -27.54
CA SER A 766 -20.26 14.64 -27.76
C SER A 766 -20.48 16.12 -27.50
N GLU A 767 -21.56 16.68 -28.05
CA GLU A 767 -21.87 18.11 -27.92
C GLU A 767 -22.06 18.49 -26.44
N MET A 768 -22.82 17.67 -25.71
CA MET A 768 -23.10 17.86 -24.30
C MET A 768 -21.84 17.74 -23.44
N LEU A 769 -21.00 16.73 -23.67
CA LEU A 769 -19.72 16.57 -22.96
C LEU A 769 -18.80 17.77 -23.20
N LEU A 770 -18.71 18.25 -24.44
CA LEU A 770 -17.91 19.41 -24.80
C LEU A 770 -18.43 20.70 -24.15
N ARG A 771 -19.76 20.93 -24.13
CA ARG A 771 -20.38 22.08 -23.43
C ARG A 771 -20.07 22.07 -21.94
N ARG A 772 -20.22 20.92 -21.28
CA ARG A 772 -19.91 20.76 -19.86
C ARG A 772 -18.43 20.97 -19.55
N LEU A 773 -17.55 20.45 -20.40
CA LEU A 773 -16.12 20.66 -20.28
C LEU A 773 -15.79 22.15 -20.41
N ALA A 774 -16.29 22.83 -21.45
CA ALA A 774 -16.04 24.26 -21.67
C ALA A 774 -16.48 25.12 -20.48
N GLN A 775 -17.68 24.86 -19.93
CA GLN A 775 -18.17 25.50 -18.71
C GLN A 775 -17.18 25.35 -17.54
N LEU A 776 -16.71 24.13 -17.27
CA LEU A 776 -15.77 23.88 -16.18
C LEU A 776 -14.41 24.53 -16.43
N LEU A 777 -13.88 24.48 -17.65
CA LEU A 777 -12.61 25.13 -17.99
C LEU A 777 -12.70 26.65 -17.80
N ASN A 778 -13.77 27.29 -18.27
CA ASN A 778 -13.99 28.73 -18.10
C ASN A 778 -14.16 29.10 -16.62
N GLN A 779 -14.87 28.29 -15.83
CA GLN A 779 -14.99 28.50 -14.38
C GLN A 779 -13.64 28.41 -13.67
N VAL A 780 -12.84 27.39 -13.99
CA VAL A 780 -11.50 27.22 -13.43
C VAL A 780 -10.61 28.40 -13.79
N LEU A 781 -10.54 28.76 -15.07
CA LEU A 781 -9.77 29.90 -15.56
C LEU A 781 -10.16 31.18 -14.82
N ASN A 782 -11.44 31.55 -14.83
CA ASN A 782 -11.88 32.79 -14.21
C ASN A 782 -11.59 32.87 -12.71
N ARG A 783 -11.64 31.76 -11.98
CA ARG A 783 -11.38 31.76 -10.53
C ARG A 783 -9.89 31.82 -10.22
N VAL A 784 -9.04 31.22 -11.06
CA VAL A 784 -7.59 31.15 -10.86
C VAL A 784 -6.87 32.37 -11.45
N THR A 785 -7.32 32.93 -12.57
CA THR A 785 -6.62 34.02 -13.30
C THR A 785 -7.15 35.41 -13.02
N ALA A 786 -8.23 35.56 -12.25
CA ALA A 786 -8.81 36.89 -12.02
C ALA A 786 -7.92 37.76 -11.13
N GLU A 787 -7.78 39.03 -11.52
CA GLU A 787 -6.91 39.98 -10.85
C GLU A 787 -7.43 40.34 -9.45
N ARG A 788 -6.56 40.28 -8.43
CA ARG A 788 -6.87 40.55 -7.00
C ARG A 788 -7.84 39.56 -6.34
N ASN A 789 -7.95 38.33 -6.85
CA ASN A 789 -8.86 37.32 -6.31
C ASN A 789 -8.36 36.51 -5.11
N LEU A 790 -9.29 35.76 -4.52
CA LEU A 790 -9.13 34.86 -3.37
C LEU A 790 -7.93 33.91 -3.54
N PHE A 791 -7.75 33.36 -4.74
CA PHE A 791 -6.71 32.38 -5.04
C PHE A 791 -5.29 32.97 -4.93
N ASP A 792 -5.04 34.13 -5.54
CA ASP A 792 -3.74 34.82 -5.49
C ASP A 792 -3.36 35.20 -4.04
N ARG A 793 -4.34 35.57 -3.21
CA ARG A 793 -4.12 35.84 -1.79
C ARG A 793 -3.65 34.60 -1.04
N VAL A 794 -4.34 33.47 -1.21
CA VAL A 794 -3.98 32.21 -0.52
C VAL A 794 -2.61 31.69 -0.94
N VAL A 795 -2.29 31.71 -2.23
CA VAL A 795 -0.97 31.32 -2.74
C VAL A 795 0.13 32.22 -2.17
N THR A 796 -0.15 33.52 -2.03
CA THR A 796 0.80 34.49 -1.44
C THR A 796 1.01 34.26 0.06
N LEU A 797 -0.01 33.83 0.80
CA LEU A 797 0.06 33.60 2.25
C LEU A 797 0.99 32.43 2.64
N ARG A 798 1.27 31.48 1.73
CA ARG A 798 2.14 30.31 1.96
C ARG A 798 1.85 29.60 3.29
N LEU A 799 0.57 29.34 3.55
CA LEU A 799 0.14 28.65 4.77
C LEU A 799 0.68 27.20 4.79
N PRO A 800 1.20 26.70 5.92
CA PRO A 800 1.67 25.32 6.04
C PRO A 800 0.50 24.34 5.86
N GLY A 801 0.63 23.39 4.94
CA GLY A 801 -0.44 22.48 4.53
C GLY A 801 -1.14 22.84 3.21
N LEU A 802 -0.81 23.98 2.57
CA LEU A 802 -1.27 24.37 1.23
C LEU A 802 -0.12 24.42 0.22
N GLU A 803 0.98 23.68 0.44
CA GLU A 803 2.18 23.78 -0.40
C GLU A 803 1.93 23.35 -1.86
N SER A 804 0.95 22.47 -2.10
CA SER A 804 0.58 22.02 -3.45
C SER A 804 -0.27 23.04 -4.23
N VAL A 805 -0.92 23.98 -3.54
CA VAL A 805 -1.83 24.97 -4.14
C VAL A 805 -1.02 26.08 -4.80
N ASP A 806 -0.96 26.07 -6.13
CA ASP A 806 -0.26 27.07 -6.93
C ASP A 806 -0.92 27.23 -8.32
N HIS A 807 -0.65 28.35 -9.00
CA HIS A 807 -1.18 28.63 -10.33
C HIS A 807 -0.69 27.62 -11.38
N TYR A 808 0.58 27.20 -11.29
CA TYR A 808 1.21 26.34 -12.29
C TYR A 808 0.47 24.99 -12.54
N PRO A 809 0.25 24.12 -11.54
CA PRO A 809 -0.29 22.78 -11.77
C PRO A 809 -1.67 22.77 -12.44
N ILE A 810 -2.55 23.71 -12.07
CA ILE A 810 -3.93 23.80 -12.57
C ILE A 810 -4.01 24.47 -13.94
N LEU A 811 -3.32 25.60 -14.14
CA LEU A 811 -3.38 26.34 -15.41
C LEU A 811 -2.72 25.57 -16.55
N VAL A 812 -1.63 24.85 -16.27
CA VAL A 812 -0.95 24.03 -17.27
C VAL A 812 -1.85 22.85 -17.73
N ALA A 813 -2.64 22.26 -16.82
CA ALA A 813 -3.59 21.19 -17.19
C ALA A 813 -4.72 21.72 -18.08
N VAL A 814 -5.30 22.86 -17.73
CA VAL A 814 -6.33 23.54 -18.55
C VAL A 814 -5.78 23.95 -19.92
N THR A 815 -4.56 24.49 -19.95
CA THR A 815 -3.89 24.89 -21.20
C THR A 815 -3.70 23.70 -22.12
N GLY A 816 -3.26 22.55 -21.60
CA GLY A 816 -3.11 21.33 -22.41
C GLY A 816 -4.42 20.86 -23.05
N ILE A 817 -5.53 20.93 -22.31
CA ILE A 817 -6.87 20.61 -22.86
C ILE A 817 -7.23 21.57 -23.99
N LEU A 818 -7.09 22.88 -23.77
CA LEU A 818 -7.46 23.90 -24.76
C LEU A 818 -6.60 23.83 -26.01
N VAL A 819 -5.28 23.67 -25.86
CA VAL A 819 -4.34 23.48 -26.97
C VAL A 819 -4.72 22.25 -27.79
N ARG A 820 -5.09 21.14 -27.13
CA ARG A 820 -5.52 19.94 -27.86
C ARG A 820 -6.80 20.16 -28.66
N LEU A 821 -7.78 20.87 -28.10
CA LEU A 821 -9.06 21.13 -28.75
C LEU A 821 -8.98 22.18 -29.87
N LEU A 822 -8.16 23.22 -29.69
CA LEU A 822 -8.17 24.42 -30.54
C LEU A 822 -7.01 24.50 -31.53
N VAL A 823 -5.88 23.85 -31.24
CA VAL A 823 -4.68 23.89 -32.10
C VAL A 823 -4.50 22.58 -32.85
N HIS A 824 -4.60 21.45 -32.14
CA HIS A 824 -4.36 20.12 -32.72
C HIS A 824 -5.63 19.38 -33.16
N GLY A 825 -6.80 20.01 -33.04
CA GLY A 825 -8.08 19.43 -33.46
C GLY A 825 -8.25 19.42 -34.99
N PRO A 826 -9.08 18.53 -35.55
CA PRO A 826 -9.49 18.64 -36.95
C PRO A 826 -10.25 19.94 -37.17
N ALA A 827 -10.11 20.59 -38.33
CA ALA A 827 -10.66 21.92 -38.60
C ALA A 827 -12.14 22.09 -38.20
N SER A 828 -13.00 21.14 -38.58
CA SER A 828 -14.42 21.12 -38.21
C SER A 828 -14.66 20.93 -36.71
N GLY A 829 -13.80 20.19 -36.03
CA GLY A 829 -13.83 20.02 -34.57
C GLY A 829 -13.37 21.27 -33.84
N THR A 830 -12.32 21.93 -34.34
CA THR A 830 -11.81 23.20 -33.80
C THR A 830 -12.87 24.29 -33.87
N GLU A 831 -13.60 24.43 -34.98
CA GLU A 831 -14.71 25.39 -35.10
C GLU A 831 -15.81 25.12 -34.08
N ARG A 832 -16.22 23.85 -33.92
CA ARG A 832 -17.22 23.43 -32.92
C ARG A 832 -16.76 23.74 -31.49
N ALA A 833 -15.53 23.38 -31.14
CA ALA A 833 -14.95 23.65 -29.83
C ALA A 833 -14.84 25.14 -29.56
N THR A 834 -14.45 25.93 -30.55
CA THR A 834 -14.39 27.39 -30.46
C THR A 834 -15.78 27.97 -30.22
N SER A 835 -16.78 27.57 -31.01
CA SER A 835 -18.16 28.03 -30.86
C SER A 835 -18.73 27.70 -29.48
N VAL A 836 -18.52 26.47 -28.99
CA VAL A 836 -18.99 26.05 -27.66
C VAL A 836 -18.28 26.81 -26.54
N LEU A 837 -16.98 27.05 -26.67
CA LEU A 837 -16.20 27.79 -25.68
C LEU A 837 -16.63 29.26 -25.59
N LEU A 838 -16.86 29.91 -26.74
CA LEU A 838 -17.27 31.31 -26.84
C LEU A 838 -18.75 31.52 -26.46
N ALA A 839 -19.61 30.53 -26.69
CA ALA A 839 -21.02 30.60 -26.33
C ALA A 839 -21.24 30.53 -24.81
N ASP A 840 -20.26 30.04 -24.04
CA ASP A 840 -20.36 30.00 -22.59
C ASP A 840 -20.24 31.42 -21.99
N PRO A 841 -21.19 31.86 -21.15
CA PRO A 841 -21.19 33.21 -20.58
C PRO A 841 -20.00 33.50 -19.66
N CYS A 842 -19.33 32.46 -19.15
CA CYS A 842 -18.13 32.62 -18.34
C CYS A 842 -16.87 32.76 -19.22
N PHE A 843 -16.95 32.71 -20.55
CA PHE A 843 -15.75 32.91 -21.36
C PHE A 843 -15.18 34.32 -21.21
N GLN A 844 -13.87 34.42 -20.95
CA GLN A 844 -13.17 35.68 -20.84
C GLN A 844 -11.80 35.59 -21.52
N LEU A 845 -11.61 36.31 -22.63
CA LEU A 845 -10.35 36.30 -23.39
C LEU A 845 -9.14 36.71 -22.51
N ARG A 846 -9.34 37.59 -21.53
CA ARG A 846 -8.31 38.02 -20.57
C ARG A 846 -7.69 36.85 -19.78
N SER A 847 -8.48 35.81 -19.49
CA SER A 847 -8.01 34.65 -18.74
C SER A 847 -6.97 33.85 -19.55
N ILE A 848 -7.08 33.89 -20.89
CA ILE A 848 -6.09 33.31 -21.80
C ILE A 848 -4.84 34.21 -21.91
N CYS A 849 -5.01 35.53 -22.02
CA CYS A 849 -3.88 36.48 -22.03
C CYS A 849 -3.02 36.38 -20.76
N TYR A 850 -3.66 36.13 -19.62
CA TYR A 850 -2.99 35.94 -18.32
C TYR A 850 -1.96 34.80 -18.35
N LEU A 851 -2.19 33.73 -19.13
CA LEU A 851 -1.26 32.59 -19.25
C LEU A 851 0.11 33.01 -19.78
N LEU A 852 0.16 34.02 -20.65
CA LEU A 852 1.40 34.57 -21.21
C LEU A 852 1.97 35.74 -20.37
N GLY A 853 1.28 36.16 -19.31
CA GLY A 853 1.67 37.32 -18.49
C GLY A 853 1.41 38.68 -19.15
N GLN A 854 0.56 38.73 -20.19
CA GLN A 854 0.21 39.97 -20.87
C GLN A 854 -0.76 40.81 -20.01
N SER A 855 -0.55 42.13 -19.92
CA SER A 855 -1.45 43.05 -19.20
C SER A 855 -2.54 43.60 -20.11
N GLU A 856 -3.64 44.07 -19.51
CA GLU A 856 -4.54 44.99 -20.18
C GLU A 856 -3.78 46.24 -20.66
N PRO A 857 -4.13 46.81 -21.82
CA PRO A 857 -3.88 48.22 -22.07
C PRO A 857 -4.64 49.02 -21.00
N PRO A 858 -4.03 49.99 -20.32
CA PRO A 858 -4.74 50.77 -19.32
C PRO A 858 -5.94 51.47 -19.96
N ALA A 859 -7.09 51.43 -19.28
CA ALA A 859 -8.23 52.27 -19.65
C ALA A 859 -7.76 53.74 -19.64
N PRO A 860 -8.14 54.56 -20.64
CA PRO A 860 -7.67 55.93 -20.75
C PRO A 860 -8.04 56.70 -19.47
N GLY A 861 -7.02 57.11 -18.71
CA GLY A 861 -7.16 57.90 -17.48
C GLY A 861 -6.82 57.23 -16.15
N THR A 862 -6.34 55.98 -16.11
CA THR A 862 -5.89 55.34 -14.85
C THR A 862 -4.36 55.32 -14.71
N ALA A 863 -3.87 55.69 -13.52
CA ALA A 863 -2.45 55.70 -13.20
C ALA A 863 -1.81 54.30 -13.28
N LEU A 864 -0.57 54.23 -13.77
CA LEU A 864 0.22 53.01 -13.87
C LEU A 864 0.35 52.33 -12.49
N PRO A 865 0.05 51.02 -12.35
CA PRO A 865 0.30 50.30 -11.11
C PRO A 865 1.81 50.18 -10.85
N ALA A 866 2.21 50.23 -9.58
CA ALA A 866 3.60 50.06 -9.15
C ALA A 866 4.19 48.71 -9.60
N PRO A 867 5.49 48.65 -9.98
CA PRO A 867 6.12 47.46 -10.53
C PRO A 867 6.62 46.56 -9.41
N ASP A 868 5.77 45.76 -8.75
CA ASP A 868 6.31 44.84 -7.72
C ASP A 868 5.47 43.59 -7.35
N ARG A 869 4.85 42.92 -8.33
CA ARG A 869 4.41 41.52 -8.14
C ARG A 869 4.81 40.67 -9.32
N LYS A 870 5.61 39.62 -9.07
CA LYS A 870 5.87 38.54 -10.02
C LYS A 870 4.53 37.90 -10.41
N ARG A 871 4.00 38.26 -11.58
CA ARG A 871 2.78 37.67 -12.14
C ARG A 871 3.10 36.28 -12.68
N PHE A 872 2.13 35.37 -12.63
CA PHE A 872 2.25 34.09 -13.29
C PHE A 872 2.40 34.30 -14.81
N SER A 873 3.34 33.58 -15.41
CA SER A 873 3.49 33.49 -16.86
C SER A 873 4.15 32.16 -17.19
N LEU A 874 3.61 31.45 -18.18
CA LEU A 874 4.18 30.20 -18.69
C LEU A 874 5.63 30.40 -19.18
N GLN A 875 5.96 31.60 -19.68
CA GLN A 875 7.32 31.95 -20.13
C GLN A 875 8.37 31.90 -19.00
N SER A 876 7.93 32.03 -17.74
CA SER A 876 8.83 31.98 -16.58
C SER A 876 9.32 30.56 -16.24
N TYR A 877 8.74 29.52 -16.86
CA TYR A 877 8.99 28.11 -16.55
C TYR A 877 9.73 27.38 -17.67
N THR A 878 10.88 27.92 -18.09
CA THR A 878 11.70 27.43 -19.21
C THR A 878 12.17 25.99 -19.07
N ASP A 879 12.29 25.48 -17.84
CA ASP A 879 12.74 24.11 -17.57
C ASP A 879 11.65 23.05 -17.81
N TYR A 880 10.38 23.48 -17.87
CA TYR A 880 9.22 22.58 -17.94
C TYR A 880 8.34 22.79 -19.16
N ILE A 881 8.35 24.01 -19.73
CA ILE A 881 7.57 24.40 -20.90
C ILE A 881 8.54 24.61 -22.06
N SER A 882 8.35 23.84 -23.12
CA SER A 882 9.15 23.95 -24.35
C SER A 882 8.74 25.18 -25.17
N LEU A 883 9.65 25.63 -26.04
CA LEU A 883 9.34 26.72 -26.99
C LEU A 883 8.19 26.35 -27.94
N GLU A 884 8.08 25.09 -28.32
CA GLU A 884 6.98 24.57 -29.16
C GLU A 884 5.64 24.66 -28.42
N GLU A 885 5.59 24.24 -27.16
CA GLU A 885 4.39 24.37 -26.32
C GLU A 885 3.98 25.84 -26.12
N LEU A 886 4.96 26.73 -25.94
CA LEU A 886 4.68 28.17 -25.81
C LEU A 886 4.09 28.74 -27.10
N ALA A 887 4.65 28.38 -28.26
CA ALA A 887 4.14 28.80 -29.57
C ALA A 887 2.70 28.32 -29.82
N GLN A 888 2.34 27.12 -29.34
CA GLN A 888 0.97 26.62 -29.42
C GLN A 888 -0.02 27.47 -28.62
N VAL A 889 0.39 28.00 -27.45
CA VAL A 889 -0.45 28.91 -26.66
C VAL A 889 -0.64 30.26 -27.37
N GLU A 890 0.41 30.77 -28.02
CA GLU A 890 0.32 32.00 -28.83
C GLU A 890 -0.61 31.83 -30.03
N GLN A 891 -0.51 30.69 -30.73
CA GLN A 891 -1.42 30.33 -31.83
C GLN A 891 -2.88 30.23 -31.34
N MET A 892 -3.11 29.57 -30.21
CA MET A 892 -4.43 29.46 -29.59
C MET A 892 -5.01 30.83 -29.24
N LEU A 893 -4.20 31.73 -28.66
CA LEU A 893 -4.64 33.08 -28.32
C LEU A 893 -4.99 33.89 -29.58
N ALA A 894 -4.19 33.80 -30.64
CA ALA A 894 -4.47 34.47 -31.90
C ALA A 894 -5.80 34.00 -32.52
N HIS A 895 -6.03 32.69 -32.53
CA HIS A 895 -7.28 32.07 -33.01
C HIS A 895 -8.50 32.55 -32.20
N LEU A 896 -8.45 32.46 -30.87
CA LEU A 896 -9.54 32.89 -30.00
C LEU A 896 -9.81 34.40 -30.09
N THR A 897 -8.77 35.21 -30.29
CA THR A 897 -8.93 36.66 -30.48
C THR A 897 -9.70 36.96 -31.77
N SER A 898 -9.35 36.28 -32.87
CA SER A 898 -10.05 36.42 -34.15
C SER A 898 -11.51 35.93 -34.06
N ALA A 899 -11.72 34.74 -33.50
CA ALA A 899 -13.05 34.16 -33.37
C ALA A 899 -13.97 34.96 -32.42
N SER A 900 -13.43 35.48 -31.32
CA SER A 900 -14.16 36.36 -30.39
C SER A 900 -14.60 37.66 -31.07
N ALA A 901 -13.72 38.28 -31.88
CA ALA A 901 -14.06 39.48 -32.64
C ALA A 901 -15.18 39.21 -33.66
N GLN A 902 -15.14 38.06 -34.34
CA GLN A 902 -16.19 37.63 -35.26
C GLN A 902 -17.52 37.35 -34.55
N ALA A 903 -17.49 36.67 -33.40
CA ALA A 903 -18.69 36.39 -32.60
C ALA A 903 -19.34 37.68 -32.06
N ALA A 904 -18.53 38.65 -31.59
CA ALA A 904 -19.01 39.95 -31.14
C ALA A 904 -19.62 40.80 -32.26
N ALA A 905 -19.12 40.65 -33.49
CA ALA A 905 -19.71 41.30 -34.67
C ALA A 905 -21.03 40.66 -35.13
N ALA A 906 -21.29 39.41 -34.75
CA ALA A 906 -22.47 38.64 -35.15
C ALA A 906 -23.62 38.66 -34.12
N SER A 907 -23.40 39.15 -32.89
CA SER A 907 -24.42 39.16 -31.83
C SER A 907 -25.37 40.36 -31.94
N LEU A 908 -26.66 40.08 -32.11
CA LEU A 908 -27.75 41.05 -31.96
C LEU A 908 -28.19 41.13 -30.49
N PRO A 909 -28.53 42.31 -29.94
CA PRO A 909 -28.99 42.43 -28.56
C PRO A 909 -30.29 41.64 -28.35
N THR A 910 -30.25 40.65 -27.45
CA THR A 910 -31.41 39.83 -27.07
C THR A 910 -32.12 40.49 -25.89
N SER A 911 -33.44 40.64 -25.94
CA SER A 911 -34.26 41.22 -24.85
C SER A 911 -34.16 40.39 -23.57
N GLU A 912 -34.09 41.03 -22.39
CA GLU A 912 -34.03 40.34 -21.08
C GLU A 912 -35.23 39.41 -20.84
N GLU A 913 -36.38 39.69 -21.44
CA GLU A 913 -37.60 38.86 -21.33
C GLU A 913 -37.52 37.54 -22.12
N ASP A 914 -36.55 37.41 -23.03
CA ASP A 914 -36.36 36.21 -23.86
C ASP A 914 -35.30 35.25 -23.32
N LEU A 915 -34.69 35.59 -22.20
CA LEU A 915 -33.65 34.78 -21.57
C LEU A 915 -34.24 33.59 -20.82
N CYS A 916 -33.54 32.48 -20.88
CA CYS A 916 -33.87 31.25 -20.18
C CYS A 916 -33.90 31.50 -18.67
N PRO A 917 -35.00 31.20 -17.97
CA PRO A 917 -35.14 31.46 -16.53
C PRO A 917 -34.24 30.60 -15.64
N ILE A 918 -33.54 29.60 -16.21
CA ILE A 918 -32.61 28.74 -15.48
C ILE A 918 -31.18 29.30 -15.50
N CYS A 919 -30.72 29.77 -16.67
CA CYS A 919 -29.33 30.23 -16.83
C CYS A 919 -29.19 31.74 -17.01
N TYR A 920 -30.29 32.47 -17.25
CA TYR A 920 -30.35 33.91 -17.52
C TYR A 920 -29.37 34.39 -18.60
N ALA A 921 -28.95 33.50 -19.50
CA ALA A 921 -27.86 33.77 -20.43
C ALA A 921 -28.15 33.35 -21.87
N HIS A 922 -28.91 32.28 -22.07
CA HIS A 922 -29.31 31.81 -23.40
C HIS A 922 -30.78 32.11 -23.65
N PRO A 923 -31.20 32.38 -24.89
CA PRO A 923 -32.61 32.54 -25.19
C PRO A 923 -33.41 31.25 -24.95
N ILE A 924 -34.67 31.40 -24.59
CA ILE A 924 -35.63 30.30 -24.46
C ILE A 924 -35.74 29.58 -25.81
N SER A 925 -35.47 28.27 -25.83
CA SER A 925 -35.40 27.45 -27.06
C SER A 925 -36.02 26.06 -26.92
N ALA A 926 -36.57 25.73 -25.76
CA ALA A 926 -37.19 24.44 -25.46
C ALA A 926 -38.48 24.58 -24.64
N VAL A 927 -39.47 23.75 -24.94
CA VAL A 927 -40.73 23.55 -24.19
C VAL A 927 -40.82 22.12 -23.69
N PHE A 928 -41.27 21.91 -22.45
CA PHE A 928 -41.40 20.58 -21.86
C PHE A 928 -42.85 20.10 -21.91
N GLN A 929 -43.07 18.86 -22.38
CA GLN A 929 -44.40 18.26 -22.40
C GLN A 929 -44.59 17.25 -21.24
N PRO A 930 -45.78 17.21 -20.60
CA PRO A 930 -47.00 17.95 -20.91
C PRO A 930 -47.14 19.32 -20.18
N CYS A 931 -46.17 19.72 -19.35
CA CYS A 931 -46.35 20.84 -18.42
C CYS A 931 -46.15 22.25 -19.02
N GLY A 932 -45.72 22.37 -20.28
CA GLY A 932 -45.61 23.63 -21.02
C GLY A 932 -44.52 24.60 -20.54
N HIS A 933 -43.73 24.23 -19.53
CA HIS A 933 -42.64 25.07 -19.03
C HIS A 933 -41.51 25.20 -20.05
N LYS A 934 -40.80 26.34 -20.01
CA LYS A 934 -39.80 26.71 -21.02
C LYS A 934 -38.43 26.92 -20.42
N SER A 935 -37.39 26.55 -21.16
CA SER A 935 -35.99 26.90 -20.87
C SER A 935 -35.19 26.92 -22.17
N CYS A 936 -33.87 27.10 -22.09
CA CYS A 936 -33.00 26.81 -23.22
C CYS A 936 -32.73 25.30 -23.31
N LYS A 937 -32.52 24.79 -24.54
CA LYS A 937 -32.17 23.37 -24.79
C LYS A 937 -31.01 22.88 -23.92
N ALA A 938 -30.00 23.72 -23.73
CA ALA A 938 -28.82 23.38 -22.94
C ALA A 938 -29.18 23.02 -21.49
N CYS A 939 -30.01 23.82 -20.82
CA CYS A 939 -30.42 23.56 -19.45
C CYS A 939 -31.24 22.29 -19.32
N ILE A 940 -32.24 22.08 -20.19
CA ILE A 940 -33.11 20.91 -20.07
C ILE A 940 -32.39 19.60 -20.42
N ASN A 941 -31.54 19.59 -21.45
CA ASN A 941 -30.77 18.40 -21.80
C ASN A 941 -29.82 17.99 -20.67
N GLN A 942 -29.18 18.95 -19.99
CA GLN A 942 -28.35 18.71 -18.81
C GLN A 942 -29.14 18.07 -17.67
N HIS A 943 -30.37 18.52 -17.43
CA HIS A 943 -31.21 18.04 -16.34
C HIS A 943 -31.74 16.64 -16.57
N LEU A 944 -32.19 16.35 -17.80
CA LEU A 944 -32.70 15.03 -18.20
C LEU A 944 -31.67 13.90 -18.09
N MET A 945 -30.39 14.22 -17.97
CA MET A 945 -29.35 13.24 -17.67
C MET A 945 -29.47 12.65 -16.26
N ASN A 946 -29.87 13.46 -15.29
CA ASN A 946 -29.84 13.11 -13.88
C ASN A 946 -31.25 12.94 -13.31
N ASN A 947 -32.24 13.65 -13.86
CA ASN A 947 -33.61 13.64 -13.36
C ASN A 947 -34.61 13.84 -14.51
N LYS A 948 -35.66 13.03 -14.54
CA LYS A 948 -36.70 13.05 -15.58
C LYS A 948 -37.86 14.02 -15.31
N ASP A 949 -37.85 14.71 -14.17
CA ASP A 949 -38.93 15.61 -13.76
C ASP A 949 -38.70 17.06 -14.18
N CYS A 950 -39.75 17.87 -14.35
CA CYS A 950 -39.62 19.28 -14.71
C CYS A 950 -39.02 20.14 -13.58
N PHE A 951 -38.14 21.10 -13.92
CA PHE A 951 -37.54 22.05 -12.99
C PHE A 951 -38.54 22.78 -12.09
N PHE A 952 -39.69 23.13 -12.67
CA PHE A 952 -40.63 24.07 -12.08
C PHE A 952 -41.75 23.36 -11.32
N CYS A 953 -42.38 22.37 -11.96
CA CYS A 953 -43.55 21.69 -11.41
C CYS A 953 -43.30 20.25 -10.96
N LYS A 954 -42.08 19.72 -11.16
CA LYS A 954 -41.70 18.34 -10.87
C LYS A 954 -42.55 17.25 -11.55
N ALA A 955 -43.34 17.61 -12.56
CA ALA A 955 -44.02 16.62 -13.40
C ALA A 955 -43.02 15.91 -14.31
N THR A 956 -43.15 14.60 -14.49
CA THR A 956 -42.27 13.82 -15.36
C THR A 956 -42.38 14.29 -16.81
N ILE A 957 -41.24 14.61 -17.42
CA ILE A 957 -41.14 15.11 -18.79
C ILE A 957 -41.20 13.93 -19.75
N VAL A 958 -42.16 13.96 -20.67
CA VAL A 958 -42.36 12.91 -21.68
C VAL A 958 -41.56 13.23 -22.96
N SER A 959 -41.52 14.51 -23.35
CA SER A 959 -40.76 15.00 -24.50
C SER A 959 -40.35 16.46 -24.32
N VAL A 960 -39.31 16.87 -25.04
CA VAL A 960 -38.83 18.25 -25.14
C VAL A 960 -38.93 18.67 -26.60
N GLU A 961 -39.62 19.78 -26.85
CA GLU A 961 -39.88 20.32 -28.20
C GLU A 961 -39.16 21.66 -28.39
N ASP A 962 -38.81 21.97 -29.63
CA ASP A 962 -38.13 23.21 -30.01
C ASP A 962 -39.10 24.40 -29.90
N TRP A 963 -38.66 25.48 -29.24
CA TRP A 963 -39.45 26.70 -29.10
C TRP A 963 -38.83 27.83 -29.92
N ASP A 964 -39.51 28.23 -31.00
CA ASP A 964 -39.18 29.41 -31.79
C ASP A 964 -40.24 30.51 -31.61
N LYS A 965 -39.81 31.68 -31.12
CA LYS A 965 -40.69 32.86 -30.93
C LYS A 965 -41.30 33.34 -32.26
N ALA A 966 -40.67 33.05 -33.40
CA ALA A 966 -41.13 33.44 -34.73
C ALA A 966 -42.33 32.63 -35.25
N ALA A 967 -42.56 31.41 -34.76
CA ALA A 967 -43.69 30.58 -35.21
C ALA A 967 -45.02 31.02 -34.59
N GLY A 968 -45.01 31.54 -33.36
CA GLY A 968 -46.21 31.95 -32.63
C GLY A 968 -46.83 33.29 -33.06
N ALA A 969 -46.10 34.13 -33.80
CA ALA A 969 -46.61 35.41 -34.27
C ALA A 969 -47.38 35.32 -35.61
N SER A 970 -47.37 34.16 -36.27
CA SER A 970 -47.99 33.97 -37.59
C SER A 970 -49.46 33.53 -37.57
N THR A 971 -50.08 33.36 -36.40
CA THR A 971 -51.43 32.76 -36.28
C THR A 971 -52.52 33.64 -35.64
N THR A 972 -52.32 34.95 -35.48
CA THR A 972 -53.34 35.85 -34.89
C THR A 972 -53.73 37.07 -35.73
N SER A 973 -53.66 37.01 -37.07
CA SER A 973 -54.19 38.08 -37.93
C SER A 973 -55.09 37.65 -39.10
N SER A 974 -55.86 36.55 -38.96
CA SER A 974 -56.94 36.26 -39.92
C SER A 974 -58.06 35.43 -39.31
N ALA A 975 -59.06 36.11 -38.74
CA ALA A 975 -60.50 35.80 -38.85
C ALA A 975 -61.28 36.63 -37.83
N ALA A 976 -62.31 37.33 -38.33
CA ALA A 976 -63.37 37.98 -37.54
C ALA A 976 -64.26 36.94 -36.85
#